data_AF-A0A1Y5WZN9-F1
#
_entry.id   AF-A0A1Y5WZN9-F1
#
_cell.length_a   1.000
_cell.length_b   1.000
_cell.length_c   1.000
_cell.angle_alpha   90.00
_cell.angle_beta   90.00
_cell.angle_gamma   90.00
#
_symmetry.space_group_name_H-M   'P 1'
#
loop_
_entity.id
_entity.type
_entity.pdbx_description
1 polymer ?
#
loop_
_entity_poly.entity_id
_entity_poly.type
_entity_poly.pdbx_seq_one_letter_code
_entity_poly.pdbx_strand_id
1 'polypeptide(L)'
;MIIRRKRFWALCLAAATCLTSVVVVGADKAHQAPRVRLHGGAAWLASSKVGQLTLLDGSSAEVAAKVSVAPPGTPIRSSQLGPTGYALNLLDNSVVRVDGATLEPSQPSKPLGSSLFPTPQTLHLLNSERGLLTPIDPGTLTPRGAPHSLAAKVTPDGAIVDGGGRLWLLDQRTGDLSWFAADSRGSRDHAGTAERTRIAVASGHPALLDLDRRQVSLLDPETGSILSSVRADVRPDDTVSVTGSPTERRILISIASRGLLMVCAFDSACHEPVPLGAGKADLGAAVEVDNHAIVPDYSTGRVWIVNLTTMRVVVERQLFDRPVRFELLSHDGIVFYNDPDSDQAGVLDLDGNVRAVSKYNPTKPDTGPVEVAANTPSAPRQSSPPTNRPRSGPTGNVPPVSGPGRFEPNPPAPVGAPIADIVIKPRNRGLVGDEFELSVVSRSPIGIATARWTFGDGTESTGLVVRHRWQRPGQFQVNVAPTLTSGLAAPTATATVIIEPAGTPPRIDSISVDPETPRVGEAVRFTAGVSGRWPDRWEWTIQGDQGTETVSSLPEFSHTFAAPGTYTVTLAVLAGGVQVQRSRQLTVAPEPPPVRCGDVLTASAVLKNDLVCPNDIALTIAADNVTLDLRGHTLSTDTPSETSTGIKVAGSRTIQNTTIKNGTLTRFRTGVGLTDVSGVKLSAMTVASSADANNFEQLAGDIYGVNALDVQVSHTNLTGNAPFMFHENSDIRIANSTLSNNAKQRAERGKALCTSHSRCTLAESVLKLSDISCADEVDQSYLSIEGSDVDSTEIGYRCHSVTLKNNRILPFTNHAAQHITMTENTAFTTPESREPGPTIISISYASVDIARNEFSNMHYGLAVWRTSGRITGNTFTTNSLLGLQIESGVQYEVSHNLFTNNGYSEKDPTSTVIRGGLFVNGPVNSGIEVSNNRSQDNYGYGMSAIDSSDGGGNTSSRDQLGCAGIECKKE
;
A
#
# COMPACT_ATOMS: atom_id res chain seq x y z
N MET A 1 -62.77 17.66 50.02
CA MET A 1 -62.60 19.01 49.42
C MET A 1 -61.70 18.82 48.18
N ILE A 2 -62.15 19.19 46.97
CA ILE A 2 -61.90 20.49 46.28
C ILE A 2 -60.41 20.60 45.87
N ILE A 3 -59.97 20.68 44.60
CA ILE A 3 -60.60 20.68 43.23
C ILE A 3 -59.43 20.55 42.17
N ARG A 4 -59.47 20.02 40.91
CA ARG A 4 -60.52 19.33 40.10
C ARG A 4 -60.04 18.69 38.73
N ARG A 5 -59.45 17.48 38.68
CA ARG A 5 -59.24 16.64 37.43
C ARG A 5 -58.13 17.19 36.49
N LYS A 6 -57.73 16.62 35.32
CA LYS A 6 -58.12 15.52 34.36
C LYS A 6 -56.90 15.35 33.39
N ARG A 7 -56.59 14.35 32.54
CA ARG A 7 -56.67 12.87 32.29
C ARG A 7 -55.49 12.59 31.31
N PHE A 8 -54.86 11.43 31.07
CA PHE A 8 -55.15 9.98 31.19
C PHE A 8 -56.13 9.35 30.17
N TRP A 9 -55.58 8.70 29.13
CA TRP A 9 -56.17 7.72 28.19
C TRP A 9 -57.47 8.08 27.44
N ALA A 10 -57.42 8.03 26.10
CA ALA A 10 -58.17 7.07 25.26
C ALA A 10 -58.29 7.54 23.80
N LEU A 11 -57.88 6.70 22.84
CA LEU A 11 -58.72 6.29 21.70
C LEU A 11 -58.09 5.08 21.00
N CYS A 12 -58.87 4.01 20.86
CA CYS A 12 -58.43 2.74 20.24
C CYS A 12 -58.91 2.65 18.78
N LEU A 13 -58.38 1.63 18.10
CA LEU A 13 -58.83 1.03 16.84
C LEU A 13 -60.22 1.44 16.32
N ALA A 14 -60.24 1.89 15.07
CA ALA A 14 -61.32 1.58 14.13
C ALA A 14 -60.72 0.88 12.91
N ALA A 15 -60.79 -0.45 12.89
CA ALA A 15 -60.58 -1.27 11.70
C ALA A 15 -61.98 -1.66 11.14
N ALA A 16 -62.20 -2.13 9.91
CA ALA A 16 -61.28 -2.55 8.85
C ALA A 16 -61.98 -2.45 7.46
N THR A 17 -61.40 -3.10 6.44
CA THR A 17 -62.00 -3.44 5.11
C THR A 17 -62.10 -2.31 4.06
N CYS A 18 -61.85 -2.53 2.76
CA CYS A 18 -61.19 -3.68 2.10
C CYS A 18 -60.67 -3.37 0.67
N LEU A 19 -59.73 -4.21 0.22
CA LEU A 19 -59.43 -4.63 -1.16
C LEU A 19 -58.71 -3.70 -2.17
N THR A 20 -57.70 -4.33 -2.80
CA THR A 20 -57.20 -4.17 -4.19
C THR A 20 -56.63 -2.82 -4.65
N SER A 21 -55.30 -2.71 -4.54
CA SER A 21 -54.43 -2.35 -5.68
C SER A 21 -53.06 -3.00 -5.50
N VAL A 22 -52.74 -3.99 -6.33
CA VAL A 22 -51.40 -4.63 -6.33
C VAL A 22 -50.51 -3.87 -7.31
N VAL A 23 -49.51 -3.17 -6.78
CA VAL A 23 -48.37 -2.69 -7.56
C VAL A 23 -47.11 -3.21 -6.90
N VAL A 24 -46.54 -4.27 -7.46
CA VAL A 24 -45.26 -4.83 -7.02
C VAL A 24 -44.16 -3.95 -7.59
N VAL A 25 -43.68 -2.99 -6.79
CA VAL A 25 -42.36 -2.37 -7.02
C VAL A 25 -41.34 -3.16 -6.22
N GLY A 26 -40.66 -4.08 -6.88
CA GLY A 26 -39.51 -4.78 -6.30
C GLY A 26 -38.37 -3.78 -6.09
N ALA A 27 -38.08 -3.47 -4.83
CA ALA A 27 -36.91 -2.68 -4.44
C ALA A 27 -35.85 -3.63 -3.87
N ASP A 28 -35.02 -4.19 -4.75
CA ASP A 28 -33.93 -5.07 -4.36
C ASP A 28 -32.95 -4.33 -3.44
N LYS A 29 -32.96 -4.71 -2.16
CA LYS A 29 -31.98 -4.24 -1.18
C LYS A 29 -30.65 -4.96 -1.39
N ALA A 30 -29.92 -4.56 -2.43
CA ALA A 30 -28.57 -5.01 -2.68
C ALA A 30 -27.73 -4.88 -1.39
N HIS A 31 -27.24 -6.02 -0.88
CA HIS A 31 -26.45 -6.05 0.35
C HIS A 31 -25.05 -5.53 0.02
N GLN A 32 -24.69 -4.37 0.56
CA GLN A 32 -23.31 -3.87 0.45
C GLN A 32 -22.43 -4.59 1.46
N ALA A 33 -21.64 -5.55 0.99
CA ALA A 33 -20.58 -6.18 1.77
C ALA A 33 -19.48 -5.17 2.12
N PRO A 34 -18.85 -5.25 3.31
CA PRO A 34 -17.73 -4.39 3.67
C PRO A 34 -16.52 -4.68 2.78
N ARG A 35 -16.04 -3.68 2.05
CA ARG A 35 -14.86 -3.81 1.18
C ARG A 35 -13.57 -3.79 2.01
N VAL A 36 -12.90 -4.94 2.07
CA VAL A 36 -11.51 -5.05 2.57
C VAL A 36 -10.58 -4.25 1.66
N ARG A 37 -9.69 -3.43 2.22
CA ARG A 37 -8.55 -2.86 1.49
C ARG A 37 -7.42 -3.89 1.43
N LEU A 38 -7.35 -4.63 0.32
CA LEU A 38 -6.16 -5.41 -0.02
C LEU A 38 -5.06 -4.44 -0.47
N HIS A 39 -4.03 -4.25 0.36
CA HIS A 39 -2.78 -3.64 -0.07
C HIS A 39 -1.85 -4.75 -0.59
N GLY A 40 -1.91 -4.97 -1.89
CA GLY A 40 -1.12 -5.97 -2.61
C GLY A 40 -1.39 -5.79 -4.09
N GLY A 41 -0.43 -5.19 -4.81
CA GLY A 41 -0.63 -4.75 -6.19
C GLY A 41 -1.00 -5.91 -7.10
N ALA A 42 -2.27 -5.99 -7.48
CA ALA A 42 -2.84 -7.08 -8.28
C ALA A 42 -3.77 -6.54 -9.36
N ALA A 43 -3.75 -7.17 -10.54
CA ALA A 43 -4.44 -6.68 -11.73
C ALA A 43 -5.42 -7.69 -12.33
N TRP A 44 -6.61 -7.22 -12.70
CA TRP A 44 -7.60 -8.00 -13.46
C TRP A 44 -7.29 -7.97 -14.96
N LEU A 45 -6.73 -9.06 -15.47
CA LEU A 45 -6.34 -9.23 -16.87
C LEU A 45 -7.44 -9.93 -17.68
N ALA A 46 -7.72 -9.45 -18.89
CA ALA A 46 -8.69 -10.06 -19.80
C ALA A 46 -8.12 -11.28 -20.55
N SER A 47 -8.98 -12.25 -20.85
CA SER A 47 -8.66 -13.42 -21.68
C SER A 47 -9.82 -13.80 -22.61
N SER A 48 -9.89 -13.18 -23.80
CA SER A 48 -10.92 -13.38 -24.82
C SER A 48 -11.15 -14.85 -25.19
N LYS A 49 -10.05 -15.61 -25.37
CA LYS A 49 -10.08 -17.01 -25.79
C LYS A 49 -10.89 -17.92 -24.85
N VAL A 50 -10.95 -17.59 -23.55
CA VAL A 50 -11.67 -18.34 -22.51
C VAL A 50 -12.86 -17.58 -21.91
N GLY A 51 -13.03 -16.30 -22.22
CA GLY A 51 -14.09 -15.46 -21.65
C GLY A 51 -13.91 -15.21 -20.14
N GLN A 52 -12.66 -15.14 -19.66
CA GLN A 52 -12.34 -14.99 -18.23
C GLN A 52 -11.65 -13.64 -17.94
N LEU A 53 -11.91 -13.12 -16.74
CA LEU A 53 -10.95 -12.25 -16.06
C LEU A 53 -10.02 -13.10 -15.18
N THR A 54 -8.75 -12.72 -15.14
CA THR A 54 -7.70 -13.38 -14.35
C THR A 54 -7.10 -12.36 -13.40
N LEU A 55 -7.18 -12.58 -12.09
CA LEU A 55 -6.49 -11.75 -11.11
C LEU A 55 -5.05 -12.24 -10.99
N LEU A 56 -4.10 -11.40 -11.39
CA LEU A 56 -2.66 -11.66 -11.28
C LEU A 56 -2.09 -10.85 -10.11
N ASP A 57 -1.51 -11.54 -9.13
CA ASP A 57 -0.73 -10.92 -8.05
C ASP A 57 0.61 -10.43 -8.61
N GLY A 58 0.91 -9.14 -8.46
CA GLY A 58 2.14 -8.53 -8.96
C GLY A 58 3.38 -8.80 -8.10
N SER A 59 3.19 -9.15 -6.82
CA SER A 59 4.26 -9.44 -5.88
C SER A 59 4.85 -10.84 -6.12
N SER A 60 4.01 -11.85 -6.33
CA SER A 60 4.43 -13.22 -6.65
C SER A 60 4.58 -13.47 -8.15
N ALA A 61 3.81 -12.76 -8.99
CA ALA A 61 3.52 -13.11 -10.38
C ALA A 61 2.72 -14.44 -10.52
N GLU A 62 1.82 -14.72 -9.58
CA GLU A 62 0.92 -15.89 -9.60
C GLU A 62 -0.55 -15.52 -9.87
N VAL A 63 -1.28 -16.44 -10.49
CA VAL A 63 -2.72 -16.26 -10.74
C VAL A 63 -3.52 -16.52 -9.46
N ALA A 64 -3.88 -15.44 -8.78
CA ALA A 64 -4.66 -15.46 -7.54
C ALA A 64 -6.13 -15.86 -7.76
N ALA A 65 -6.73 -15.51 -8.91
CA ALA A 65 -8.11 -15.90 -9.24
C ALA A 65 -8.36 -16.01 -10.75
N LYS A 66 -9.38 -16.80 -11.13
CA LYS A 66 -9.94 -16.87 -12.48
C LYS A 66 -11.46 -16.85 -12.40
N VAL A 67 -12.09 -15.94 -13.12
CA VAL A 67 -13.55 -15.75 -13.08
C VAL A 67 -14.10 -15.71 -14.50
N SER A 68 -14.98 -16.65 -14.82
CA SER A 68 -15.70 -16.69 -16.10
C SER A 68 -16.72 -15.55 -16.16
N VAL A 69 -16.55 -14.64 -17.11
CA VAL A 69 -17.37 -13.44 -17.31
C VAL A 69 -18.11 -13.43 -18.66
N ALA A 70 -17.67 -14.26 -19.61
CA ALA A 70 -18.27 -14.39 -20.93
C ALA A 70 -18.06 -15.83 -21.47
N PRO A 71 -18.76 -16.23 -22.56
CA PRO A 71 -18.44 -17.47 -23.28
C PRO A 71 -17.01 -17.43 -23.87
N PRO A 72 -16.31 -18.58 -23.95
CA PRO A 72 -15.02 -18.68 -24.64
C PRO A 72 -15.06 -18.14 -26.08
N GLY A 73 -14.04 -17.38 -26.45
CA GLY A 73 -13.96 -16.71 -27.75
C GLY A 73 -14.67 -15.35 -27.82
N THR A 74 -15.27 -14.87 -26.73
CA THR A 74 -15.84 -13.51 -26.65
C THR A 74 -14.73 -12.48 -26.44
N PRO A 75 -14.52 -11.50 -27.34
CA PRO A 75 -13.63 -10.38 -27.10
C PRO A 75 -14.09 -9.57 -25.89
N ILE A 76 -13.24 -9.50 -24.87
CA ILE A 76 -13.50 -8.80 -23.62
C ILE A 76 -12.37 -7.81 -23.30
N ARG A 77 -12.71 -6.66 -22.74
CA ARG A 77 -11.76 -5.70 -22.15
C ARG A 77 -11.97 -5.65 -20.64
N SER A 78 -10.90 -5.63 -19.86
CA SER A 78 -10.97 -5.44 -18.41
C SER A 78 -10.90 -3.96 -18.02
N SER A 79 -11.38 -3.65 -16.82
CA SER A 79 -11.22 -2.37 -16.13
C SER A 79 -11.31 -2.63 -14.62
N GLN A 80 -10.67 -1.80 -13.80
CA GLN A 80 -10.52 -2.08 -12.36
C GLN A 80 -10.73 -0.82 -11.52
N LEU A 81 -11.27 -1.00 -10.30
CA LEU A 81 -11.47 0.06 -9.32
C LEU A 81 -11.24 -0.49 -7.90
N GLY A 82 -10.08 -0.18 -7.33
CA GLY A 82 -9.56 -0.93 -6.19
C GLY A 82 -9.49 -2.43 -6.53
N PRO A 83 -10.00 -3.35 -5.69
CA PRO A 83 -9.99 -4.77 -6.00
C PRO A 83 -11.13 -5.21 -6.94
N THR A 84 -12.15 -4.38 -7.20
CA THR A 84 -13.28 -4.76 -8.07
C THR A 84 -12.87 -4.73 -9.54
N GLY A 85 -13.06 -5.84 -10.24
CA GLY A 85 -12.88 -5.95 -11.69
C GLY A 85 -14.20 -5.73 -12.44
N TYR A 86 -14.10 -5.30 -13.69
CA TYR A 86 -15.21 -5.22 -14.63
C TYR A 86 -14.77 -5.75 -15.98
N ALA A 87 -15.61 -6.58 -16.61
CA ALA A 87 -15.43 -7.04 -17.99
C ALA A 87 -16.49 -6.40 -18.89
N LEU A 88 -16.04 -5.75 -19.95
CA LEU A 88 -16.90 -5.27 -21.05
C LEU A 88 -16.82 -6.27 -22.20
N ASN A 89 -17.96 -6.85 -22.57
CA ASN A 89 -18.13 -7.70 -23.75
C ASN A 89 -18.27 -6.83 -25.00
N LEU A 90 -17.33 -6.94 -25.93
CA LEU A 90 -17.26 -6.07 -27.11
C LEU A 90 -18.19 -6.50 -28.27
N LEU A 91 -18.90 -7.64 -28.15
CA LEU A 91 -19.87 -8.10 -29.15
C LEU A 91 -21.29 -7.60 -28.89
N ASP A 92 -21.73 -7.56 -27.64
CA ASP A 92 -23.09 -7.18 -27.26
C ASP A 92 -23.18 -6.03 -26.23
N ASN A 93 -22.03 -5.44 -25.88
CA ASN A 93 -21.88 -4.36 -24.92
C ASN A 93 -22.35 -4.69 -23.48
N SER A 94 -22.47 -5.99 -23.14
CA SER A 94 -22.75 -6.38 -21.75
C SER A 94 -21.57 -6.10 -20.82
N VAL A 95 -21.89 -5.75 -19.58
CA VAL A 95 -20.90 -5.56 -18.50
C VAL A 95 -21.15 -6.59 -17.40
N VAL A 96 -20.08 -7.28 -17.00
CA VAL A 96 -20.03 -8.12 -15.79
C VAL A 96 -19.10 -7.45 -14.79
N ARG A 97 -19.58 -7.27 -13.56
CA ARG A 97 -18.76 -6.88 -12.41
C ARG A 97 -18.23 -8.15 -11.75
N VAL A 98 -16.96 -8.18 -11.38
CA VAL A 98 -16.39 -9.22 -10.52
C VAL A 98 -16.05 -8.58 -9.18
N ASP A 99 -16.64 -9.07 -8.09
CA ASP A 99 -16.35 -8.53 -6.78
C ASP A 99 -14.92 -8.87 -6.36
N GLY A 100 -14.18 -7.85 -5.89
CA GLY A 100 -12.78 -8.02 -5.49
C GLY A 100 -12.55 -8.76 -4.18
N ALA A 101 -13.61 -8.94 -3.36
CA ALA A 101 -13.54 -9.64 -2.08
C ALA A 101 -14.15 -11.06 -2.14
N THR A 102 -15.22 -11.27 -2.92
CA THR A 102 -15.84 -12.61 -3.06
C THR A 102 -15.45 -13.35 -4.34
N LEU A 103 -14.82 -12.66 -5.31
CA LEU A 103 -14.50 -13.17 -6.65
C LEU A 103 -15.74 -13.57 -7.48
N GLU A 104 -16.95 -13.24 -7.03
CA GLU A 104 -18.19 -13.58 -7.71
C GLU A 104 -18.48 -12.65 -8.90
N PRO A 105 -18.83 -13.19 -10.08
CA PRO A 105 -19.32 -12.40 -11.18
C PRO A 105 -20.80 -12.03 -11.00
N SER A 106 -21.16 -10.79 -11.33
CA SER A 106 -22.55 -10.36 -11.45
C SER A 106 -23.24 -11.05 -12.63
N GLN A 107 -24.58 -11.01 -12.66
CA GLN A 107 -25.29 -11.23 -13.90
C GLN A 107 -24.84 -10.19 -14.96
N PRO A 108 -24.75 -10.55 -16.25
CA PRO A 108 -24.39 -9.61 -17.30
C PRO A 108 -25.48 -8.53 -17.47
N SER A 109 -25.17 -7.30 -17.06
CA SER A 109 -26.03 -6.14 -17.35
C SER A 109 -25.86 -5.76 -18.82
N LYS A 110 -26.90 -5.26 -19.49
CA LYS A 110 -26.85 -4.79 -20.90
C LYS A 110 -27.11 -3.28 -21.07
N PRO A 111 -26.31 -2.41 -20.43
CA PRO A 111 -26.34 -0.98 -20.67
C PRO A 111 -25.71 -0.65 -22.04
N LEU A 112 -26.08 0.48 -22.64
CA LEU A 112 -25.59 0.86 -23.97
C LEU A 112 -24.25 1.63 -23.88
N GLY A 113 -23.12 0.95 -24.07
CA GLY A 113 -21.80 1.59 -24.16
C GLY A 113 -20.69 0.68 -24.69
N SER A 114 -19.83 1.24 -25.55
CA SER A 114 -18.69 0.57 -26.20
C SER A 114 -17.35 0.81 -25.49
N SER A 115 -17.34 1.57 -24.41
CA SER A 115 -16.16 1.79 -23.54
C SER A 115 -16.60 2.12 -22.12
N LEU A 116 -15.79 1.69 -21.14
CA LEU A 116 -16.11 1.66 -19.71
C LEU A 116 -15.09 2.48 -18.91
N PHE A 117 -15.57 3.40 -18.07
CA PHE A 117 -14.75 4.30 -17.27
C PHE A 117 -15.22 4.29 -15.80
N PRO A 118 -14.56 3.50 -14.92
CA PRO A 118 -14.94 3.41 -13.51
C PRO A 118 -14.46 4.61 -12.70
N THR A 119 -15.33 5.14 -11.83
CA THR A 119 -14.97 6.11 -10.78
C THR A 119 -15.50 5.63 -9.43
N PRO A 120 -15.00 6.15 -8.29
CA PRO A 120 -15.45 5.72 -6.96
C PRO A 120 -16.97 5.84 -6.73
N GLN A 121 -17.62 6.78 -7.41
CA GLN A 121 -19.05 7.07 -7.26
C GLN A 121 -19.90 6.51 -8.39
N THR A 122 -19.43 6.57 -9.64
CA THR A 122 -20.21 6.26 -10.84
C THR A 122 -19.37 5.46 -11.84
N LEU A 123 -19.97 4.47 -12.48
CA LEU A 123 -19.36 3.73 -13.57
C LEU A 123 -19.93 4.29 -14.89
N HIS A 124 -19.09 4.93 -15.68
CA HIS A 124 -19.52 5.63 -16.89
C HIS A 124 -19.36 4.74 -18.14
N LEU A 125 -20.42 4.65 -18.93
CA LEU A 125 -20.44 3.92 -20.19
C LEU A 125 -20.60 4.86 -21.38
N LEU A 126 -19.56 4.93 -22.21
CA LEU A 126 -19.53 5.73 -23.42
C LEU A 126 -19.95 4.86 -24.61
N ASN A 127 -21.05 5.20 -25.28
CA ASN A 127 -21.39 4.68 -26.60
C ASN A 127 -20.89 5.65 -27.67
N SER A 128 -19.73 5.35 -28.24
CA SER A 128 -19.06 6.19 -29.25
C SER A 128 -19.79 6.26 -30.59
N GLU A 129 -20.60 5.25 -30.94
CA GLU A 129 -21.38 5.22 -32.18
C GLU A 129 -22.61 6.14 -32.13
N ARG A 130 -23.29 6.18 -30.99
CA ARG A 130 -24.56 6.90 -30.79
C ARG A 130 -24.39 8.26 -30.12
N GLY A 131 -23.18 8.59 -29.66
CA GLY A 131 -22.93 9.81 -28.87
C GLY A 131 -23.73 9.81 -27.57
N LEU A 132 -23.71 8.71 -26.81
CA LEU A 132 -24.42 8.59 -25.54
C LEU A 132 -23.45 8.28 -24.40
N LEU A 133 -23.62 8.98 -23.28
CA LEU A 133 -22.95 8.69 -22.02
C LEU A 133 -23.98 8.19 -21.00
N THR A 134 -23.91 6.91 -20.64
CA THR A 134 -24.80 6.31 -19.64
C THR A 134 -24.07 6.22 -18.29
N PRO A 135 -24.46 7.00 -17.26
CA PRO A 135 -24.00 6.75 -15.90
C PRO A 135 -24.71 5.49 -15.36
N ILE A 136 -23.95 4.51 -14.88
CA ILE A 136 -24.47 3.33 -14.18
C ILE A 136 -23.86 3.23 -12.77
N ASP A 137 -24.54 2.52 -11.89
CA ASP A 137 -24.06 2.26 -10.55
C ASP A 137 -22.88 1.26 -10.56
N PRO A 138 -21.73 1.56 -9.90
CA PRO A 138 -20.56 0.69 -9.90
C PRO A 138 -20.73 -0.61 -9.06
N GLY A 139 -21.77 -0.69 -8.22
CA GLY A 139 -22.10 -1.89 -7.45
C GLY A 139 -23.13 -2.77 -8.14
N THR A 140 -24.26 -2.20 -8.55
CA THR A 140 -25.42 -2.94 -9.08
C THR A 140 -25.50 -3.01 -10.61
N LEU A 141 -24.66 -2.24 -11.33
CA LEU A 141 -24.70 -2.06 -12.79
C LEU A 141 -26.05 -1.54 -13.34
N THR A 142 -26.87 -0.91 -12.50
CA THR A 142 -28.15 -0.29 -12.91
C THR A 142 -27.96 1.16 -13.37
N PRO A 143 -28.60 1.62 -14.47
CA PRO A 143 -28.53 3.01 -14.90
C PRO A 143 -29.00 4.03 -13.86
N ARG A 144 -28.19 5.07 -13.64
CA ARG A 144 -28.50 6.21 -12.75
C ARG A 144 -29.16 7.33 -13.56
N GLY A 145 -30.39 7.08 -14.00
CA GLY A 145 -31.17 8.02 -14.80
C GLY A 145 -31.02 7.83 -16.32
N ALA A 146 -31.33 8.87 -17.09
CA ALA A 146 -31.32 8.83 -18.55
C ALA A 146 -29.90 9.08 -19.12
N PRO A 147 -29.48 8.40 -20.20
CA PRO A 147 -28.20 8.66 -20.86
C PRO A 147 -28.09 10.11 -21.35
N HIS A 148 -26.95 10.74 -21.12
CA HIS A 148 -26.65 12.07 -21.63
C HIS A 148 -26.31 11.97 -23.12
N SER A 149 -26.98 12.77 -23.95
CA SER A 149 -26.56 12.95 -25.35
C SER A 149 -25.32 13.84 -25.43
N LEU A 150 -24.31 13.32 -26.14
CA LEU A 150 -23.08 14.02 -26.49
C LEU A 150 -23.24 14.56 -27.91
N ALA A 151 -22.91 15.84 -28.13
CA ALA A 151 -22.89 16.44 -29.47
C ALA A 151 -21.66 16.00 -30.31
N ALA A 152 -21.00 14.91 -29.91
CA ALA A 152 -19.59 14.66 -30.15
C ALA A 152 -19.31 13.22 -30.60
N LYS A 153 -18.34 13.04 -31.50
CA LYS A 153 -17.88 11.72 -31.94
C LYS A 153 -16.64 11.31 -31.14
N VAL A 154 -16.87 11.04 -29.85
CA VAL A 154 -15.78 10.75 -28.90
C VAL A 154 -15.25 9.33 -29.12
N THR A 155 -13.95 9.20 -29.38
CA THR A 155 -13.23 7.93 -29.39
C THR A 155 -12.87 7.49 -27.96
N PRO A 156 -12.57 6.20 -27.70
CA PRO A 156 -12.12 5.76 -26.38
C PRO A 156 -10.88 6.53 -25.90
N ASP A 157 -9.93 6.79 -26.80
CA ASP A 157 -8.69 7.56 -26.53
C ASP A 157 -8.94 9.08 -26.43
N GLY A 158 -10.19 9.53 -26.61
CA GLY A 158 -10.66 10.88 -26.34
C GLY A 158 -11.34 11.01 -24.97
N ALA A 159 -11.29 9.98 -24.13
CA ALA A 159 -11.97 9.92 -22.84
C ALA A 159 -11.02 9.47 -21.72
N ILE A 160 -11.07 10.17 -20.58
CA ILE A 160 -10.19 9.96 -19.41
C ILE A 160 -10.95 10.26 -18.10
N VAL A 161 -10.48 9.70 -16.98
CA VAL A 161 -10.97 10.03 -15.63
C VAL A 161 -9.88 10.78 -14.87
N ASP A 162 -10.18 11.97 -14.35
CA ASP A 162 -9.23 12.79 -13.59
C ASP A 162 -9.07 12.35 -12.12
N GLY A 163 -8.14 12.98 -11.39
CA GLY A 163 -7.86 12.66 -9.98
C GLY A 163 -9.01 12.98 -9.01
N GLY A 164 -10.00 13.77 -9.43
CA GLY A 164 -11.25 14.01 -8.71
C GLY A 164 -12.36 13.02 -9.06
N GLY A 165 -12.11 12.08 -10.00
CA GLY A 165 -13.10 11.12 -10.48
C GLY A 165 -14.08 11.68 -11.52
N ARG A 166 -13.77 12.81 -12.17
CA ARG A 166 -14.57 13.31 -13.31
C ARG A 166 -14.19 12.61 -14.60
N LEU A 167 -15.18 12.26 -15.41
CA LEU A 167 -14.97 11.85 -16.79
C LEU A 167 -14.83 13.09 -17.69
N TRP A 168 -13.72 13.22 -18.40
CA TRP A 168 -13.52 14.22 -19.46
C TRP A 168 -13.60 13.56 -20.83
N LEU A 169 -14.29 14.23 -21.77
CA LEU A 169 -14.54 13.78 -23.14
C LEU A 169 -14.14 14.90 -24.12
N LEU A 170 -13.27 14.58 -25.06
CA LEU A 170 -12.81 15.46 -26.14
C LEU A 170 -13.52 15.07 -27.46
N ASP A 171 -14.28 15.99 -28.06
CA ASP A 171 -14.82 15.77 -29.41
C ASP A 171 -13.69 15.88 -30.43
N GLN A 172 -13.25 14.74 -30.96
CA GLN A 172 -12.23 14.70 -32.01
C GLN A 172 -12.66 15.46 -33.27
N ARG A 173 -13.97 15.68 -33.51
CA ARG A 173 -14.46 16.39 -34.71
C ARG A 173 -14.33 17.92 -34.61
N THR A 174 -14.28 18.51 -33.42
CA THR A 174 -14.27 19.98 -33.23
C THR A 174 -13.15 20.50 -32.35
N GLY A 175 -12.58 19.64 -31.49
CA GLY A 175 -11.66 20.07 -30.43
C GLY A 175 -12.38 20.62 -29.19
N ASP A 176 -13.70 20.50 -29.10
CA ASP A 176 -14.48 20.90 -27.93
C ASP A 176 -14.30 19.88 -26.79
N LEU A 177 -14.30 20.37 -25.55
CA LEU A 177 -14.11 19.55 -24.35
C LEU A 177 -15.39 19.56 -23.51
N SER A 178 -15.77 18.44 -22.91
CA SER A 178 -16.87 18.33 -21.94
C SER A 178 -16.44 17.45 -20.78
N TRP A 179 -16.90 17.75 -19.56
CA TRP A 179 -16.61 16.93 -18.38
C TRP A 179 -17.82 16.74 -17.48
N PHE A 180 -17.83 15.61 -16.78
CA PHE A 180 -18.96 15.09 -16.02
C PHE A 180 -18.48 14.61 -14.65
N ALA A 181 -19.00 15.20 -13.58
CA ALA A 181 -18.97 14.65 -12.23
C ALA A 181 -20.27 13.87 -11.96
N ALA A 182 -20.53 13.49 -10.70
CA ALA A 182 -21.80 12.88 -10.32
C ALA A 182 -23.01 13.82 -10.54
N ASP A 183 -22.90 15.07 -10.08
CA ASP A 183 -24.00 16.05 -10.07
C ASP A 183 -23.75 17.31 -10.93
N SER A 184 -22.60 17.40 -11.60
CA SER A 184 -22.23 18.58 -12.41
C SER A 184 -21.65 18.23 -13.77
N ARG A 185 -21.82 19.14 -14.73
CA ARG A 185 -21.25 19.08 -16.07
C ARG A 185 -20.63 20.42 -16.43
N GLY A 186 -19.44 20.39 -17.02
CA GLY A 186 -18.83 21.52 -17.70
C GLY A 186 -18.58 21.25 -19.18
N SER A 187 -18.32 22.32 -19.93
CA SER A 187 -17.86 22.26 -21.32
C SER A 187 -17.05 23.49 -21.70
N ARG A 188 -16.11 23.32 -22.63
CA ARG A 188 -15.26 24.37 -23.19
C ARG A 188 -15.09 24.15 -24.69
N ASP A 189 -15.68 25.04 -25.46
CA ASP A 189 -15.61 25.00 -26.92
C ASP A 189 -14.20 25.35 -27.41
N HIS A 190 -13.78 24.71 -28.51
CA HIS A 190 -12.52 24.91 -29.23
C HIS A 190 -11.25 24.80 -28.37
N ALA A 191 -11.33 24.02 -27.28
CA ALA A 191 -10.24 23.81 -26.33
C ALA A 191 -8.96 23.34 -27.01
N GLY A 192 -9.06 22.39 -27.95
CA GLY A 192 -8.01 21.96 -28.86
C GLY A 192 -8.37 22.19 -30.34
N THR A 193 -7.47 21.77 -31.23
CA THR A 193 -7.70 21.71 -32.68
C THR A 193 -8.30 20.34 -33.06
N ALA A 194 -9.33 20.35 -33.90
CA ALA A 194 -10.04 19.14 -34.36
C ALA A 194 -9.08 18.09 -34.96
N GLU A 195 -9.31 16.81 -34.64
CA GLU A 195 -8.58 15.59 -35.01
C GLU A 195 -7.09 15.53 -34.59
N ARG A 196 -6.50 16.69 -34.26
CA ARG A 196 -5.09 16.93 -33.92
C ARG A 196 -4.83 17.02 -32.43
N THR A 197 -5.86 16.89 -31.59
CA THR A 197 -5.75 16.98 -30.13
C THR A 197 -5.88 15.62 -29.46
N ARG A 198 -5.06 15.35 -28.44
CA ARG A 198 -5.14 14.18 -27.54
C ARG A 198 -5.26 14.65 -26.09
N ILE A 199 -5.79 13.80 -25.22
CA ILE A 199 -6.06 14.12 -23.81
C ILE A 199 -5.42 13.07 -22.89
N ALA A 200 -4.90 13.50 -21.75
CA ALA A 200 -4.28 12.65 -20.72
C ALA A 200 -4.48 13.27 -19.32
N VAL A 201 -4.02 12.59 -18.26
CA VAL A 201 -4.08 13.08 -16.86
C VAL A 201 -2.67 13.13 -16.27
N ALA A 202 -2.24 14.29 -15.80
CA ALA A 202 -0.93 14.52 -15.19
C ALA A 202 -1.11 15.07 -13.76
N SER A 203 -0.59 14.37 -12.75
CA SER A 203 -0.79 14.70 -11.32
C SER A 203 -2.28 14.94 -10.98
N GLY A 204 -3.15 14.05 -11.46
CA GLY A 204 -4.61 14.15 -11.30
C GLY A 204 -5.31 15.26 -12.10
N HIS A 205 -4.60 16.11 -12.84
CA HIS A 205 -5.18 17.20 -13.63
C HIS A 205 -5.29 16.81 -15.13
N PRO A 206 -6.35 17.22 -15.85
CA PRO A 206 -6.47 16.94 -17.28
C PRO A 206 -5.48 17.78 -18.10
N ALA A 207 -4.90 17.18 -19.14
CA ALA A 207 -3.91 17.79 -20.02
C ALA A 207 -4.24 17.52 -21.49
N LEU A 208 -4.07 18.54 -22.34
CA LEU A 208 -4.25 18.44 -23.80
C LEU A 208 -2.89 18.54 -24.52
N LEU A 209 -2.63 17.62 -25.45
CA LEU A 209 -1.60 17.77 -26.49
C LEU A 209 -2.28 18.17 -27.80
N ASP A 210 -1.92 19.31 -28.37
CA ASP A 210 -2.39 19.77 -29.68
C ASP A 210 -1.21 19.76 -30.68
N LEU A 211 -1.32 18.94 -31.73
CA LEU A 211 -0.27 18.71 -32.74
C LEU A 211 -0.11 19.88 -33.73
N ASP A 212 -1.18 20.63 -33.98
CA ASP A 212 -1.18 21.76 -34.92
C ASP A 212 -0.67 23.04 -34.23
N ARG A 213 -1.12 23.28 -33.00
CA ARG A 213 -0.61 24.35 -32.13
C ARG A 213 0.79 24.04 -31.55
N ARG A 214 1.25 22.79 -31.67
CA ARG A 214 2.52 22.25 -31.14
C ARG A 214 2.70 22.53 -29.65
N GLN A 215 1.63 22.33 -28.89
CA GLN A 215 1.52 22.79 -27.52
C GLN A 215 0.91 21.72 -26.65
N VAL A 216 1.45 21.57 -25.44
CA VAL A 216 0.78 20.89 -24.33
C VAL A 216 0.18 21.94 -23.42
N SER A 217 -1.04 21.74 -22.94
CA SER A 217 -1.71 22.60 -21.95
C SER A 217 -2.24 21.79 -20.78
N LEU A 218 -1.86 22.16 -19.55
CA LEU A 218 -2.45 21.66 -18.32
C LEU A 218 -3.72 22.44 -18.02
N LEU A 219 -4.81 21.75 -17.68
CA LEU A 219 -6.10 22.36 -17.45
C LEU A 219 -6.49 22.34 -15.97
N ASP A 220 -7.29 23.33 -15.60
CA ASP A 220 -7.94 23.43 -14.30
C ASP A 220 -9.11 22.42 -14.21
N PRO A 221 -9.15 21.52 -13.21
CA PRO A 221 -10.18 20.48 -13.12
C PRO A 221 -11.62 20.99 -12.85
N GLU A 222 -11.80 22.20 -12.31
CA GLU A 222 -13.15 22.72 -12.05
C GLU A 222 -13.71 23.47 -13.26
N THR A 223 -12.88 24.30 -13.89
CA THR A 223 -13.28 25.28 -14.91
C THR A 223 -12.89 24.90 -16.34
N GLY A 224 -12.01 23.91 -16.52
CA GLY A 224 -11.44 23.55 -17.83
C GLY A 224 -10.57 24.66 -18.45
N SER A 225 -10.20 25.70 -17.69
CA SER A 225 -9.30 26.78 -18.12
C SER A 225 -7.84 26.29 -18.22
N ILE A 226 -6.95 27.04 -18.87
CA ILE A 226 -5.53 26.67 -18.97
C ILE A 226 -4.80 27.18 -17.73
N LEU A 227 -4.17 26.27 -16.96
CA LEU A 227 -3.28 26.61 -15.85
C LEU A 227 -1.87 26.96 -16.34
N SER A 228 -1.34 26.15 -17.26
CA SER A 228 -0.03 26.37 -17.88
C SER A 228 0.07 25.67 -19.24
N SER A 229 1.04 26.07 -20.06
CA SER A 229 1.31 25.43 -21.34
C SER A 229 2.79 25.42 -21.70
N VAL A 230 3.26 24.36 -22.35
CA VAL A 230 4.63 24.20 -22.88
C VAL A 230 4.61 23.88 -24.36
N ARG A 231 5.66 24.25 -25.11
CA ARG A 231 5.80 23.89 -26.53
C ARG A 231 6.44 22.51 -26.68
N ALA A 232 5.88 21.68 -27.56
CA ALA A 232 6.40 20.36 -27.89
C ALA A 232 6.93 20.33 -29.34
N ASP A 233 8.03 19.63 -29.63
CA ASP A 233 8.51 19.40 -31.01
C ASP A 233 7.70 18.28 -31.69
N VAL A 234 6.37 18.40 -31.67
CA VAL A 234 5.46 17.52 -32.40
C VAL A 234 5.17 18.10 -33.77
N ARG A 235 4.82 17.23 -34.72
CA ARG A 235 4.43 17.59 -36.08
C ARG A 235 2.94 17.28 -36.29
N PRO A 236 2.22 18.05 -37.12
CA PRO A 236 0.83 17.76 -37.48
C PRO A 236 0.58 16.35 -38.00
N ASP A 237 1.58 15.76 -38.68
CA ASP A 237 1.57 14.41 -39.26
C ASP A 237 2.10 13.30 -38.32
N ASP A 238 2.51 13.63 -37.09
CA ASP A 238 2.97 12.61 -36.15
C ASP A 238 1.83 11.68 -35.71
N THR A 239 2.11 10.38 -35.70
CA THR A 239 1.25 9.37 -35.09
C THR A 239 1.67 9.24 -33.63
N VAL A 240 0.83 9.72 -32.70
CA VAL A 240 1.16 9.77 -31.27
C VAL A 240 0.18 8.98 -30.41
N SER A 241 0.71 8.38 -29.34
CA SER A 241 -0.03 8.02 -28.13
C SER A 241 0.43 8.92 -26.98
N VAL A 242 -0.45 9.21 -26.03
CA VAL A 242 -0.18 10.16 -24.92
C VAL A 242 -0.66 9.58 -23.61
N THR A 243 0.18 9.68 -22.59
CA THR A 243 -0.15 9.42 -21.19
C THR A 243 0.35 10.56 -20.31
N GLY A 244 -0.09 10.64 -19.07
CA GLY A 244 0.43 11.59 -18.09
C GLY A 244 0.94 10.87 -16.86
N SER A 245 1.85 11.52 -16.12
CA SER A 245 2.38 10.94 -14.89
C SER A 245 1.30 10.91 -13.80
N PRO A 246 1.18 9.81 -13.03
CA PRO A 246 0.25 9.75 -11.91
C PRO A 246 0.64 10.72 -10.78
N THR A 247 1.94 11.00 -10.61
CA THR A 247 2.48 11.84 -9.53
C THR A 247 2.88 13.23 -10.02
N GLU A 248 3.60 13.31 -11.15
CA GLU A 248 4.23 14.54 -11.63
C GLU A 248 3.34 15.35 -12.58
N ARG A 249 3.55 16.66 -12.61
CA ARG A 249 2.91 17.54 -13.60
C ARG A 249 3.63 17.46 -14.95
N ARG A 250 3.58 16.29 -15.59
CA ARG A 250 4.13 16.03 -16.94
C ARG A 250 3.29 15.06 -17.77
N ILE A 251 3.45 15.13 -19.09
CA ILE A 251 2.97 14.11 -20.04
C ILE A 251 4.10 13.41 -20.78
N LEU A 252 3.81 12.18 -21.19
CA LEU A 252 4.65 11.29 -21.98
C LEU A 252 3.98 11.14 -23.37
N ILE A 253 4.76 11.29 -24.44
CA ILE A 253 4.28 11.30 -25.82
C ILE A 253 5.08 10.25 -26.61
N SER A 254 4.45 9.13 -26.92
CA SER A 254 5.01 8.07 -27.77
C SER A 254 4.79 8.44 -29.24
N ILE A 255 5.84 8.84 -29.94
CA ILE A 255 5.80 9.34 -31.33
C ILE A 255 6.14 8.18 -32.28
N ALA A 256 5.15 7.33 -32.55
CA ALA A 256 5.27 6.12 -33.38
C ALA A 256 5.78 6.43 -34.80
N SER A 257 5.36 7.54 -35.39
CA SER A 257 5.83 8.05 -36.71
C SER A 257 7.35 8.21 -36.82
N ARG A 258 8.04 8.47 -35.70
CA ARG A 258 9.49 8.75 -35.66
C ARG A 258 10.29 7.78 -34.78
N GLY A 259 9.64 6.94 -33.97
CA GLY A 259 10.29 6.04 -33.02
C GLY A 259 10.85 6.76 -31.80
N LEU A 260 10.16 7.77 -31.28
CA LEU A 260 10.66 8.63 -30.19
C LEU A 260 9.72 8.61 -28.99
N LEU A 261 10.25 8.75 -27.78
CA LEU A 261 9.51 9.21 -26.59
C LEU A 261 9.87 10.67 -26.30
N MET A 262 8.88 11.54 -26.22
CA MET A 262 9.05 12.91 -25.72
C MET A 262 8.36 13.04 -24.36
N VAL A 263 8.94 13.81 -23.44
CA VAL A 263 8.37 14.08 -22.12
C VAL A 263 8.27 15.59 -21.92
N CYS A 264 7.12 16.07 -21.47
CA CYS A 264 6.78 17.48 -21.34
C CYS A 264 6.30 17.78 -19.93
N ALA A 265 7.13 18.46 -19.13
CA ALA A 265 6.82 18.87 -17.77
C ALA A 265 6.32 20.33 -17.73
N PHE A 266 5.25 20.57 -16.99
CA PHE A 266 4.49 21.83 -16.99
C PHE A 266 5.07 22.92 -16.07
N ASP A 267 6.06 22.56 -15.25
CA ASP A 267 6.88 23.44 -14.42
C ASP A 267 8.09 24.03 -15.17
N SER A 268 8.41 23.46 -16.34
CA SER A 268 9.68 23.67 -17.04
C SER A 268 9.51 23.65 -18.57
N ALA A 269 9.70 22.51 -19.23
CA ALA A 269 9.67 22.39 -20.69
C ALA A 269 9.44 20.95 -21.19
N CYS A 270 9.37 20.78 -22.51
CA CYS A 270 9.59 19.49 -23.14
C CYS A 270 11.08 19.19 -23.29
N HIS A 271 11.47 17.97 -22.91
CA HIS A 271 12.83 17.44 -23.07
C HIS A 271 13.12 17.09 -24.54
N GLU A 272 14.41 16.95 -24.87
CA GLU A 272 14.84 16.37 -26.15
C GLU A 272 14.28 14.94 -26.30
N PRO A 273 13.67 14.57 -27.45
CA PRO A 273 13.04 13.26 -27.60
C PRO A 273 14.05 12.10 -27.59
N VAL A 274 13.74 11.06 -26.80
CA VAL A 274 14.55 9.84 -26.66
C VAL A 274 14.26 8.90 -27.84
N PRO A 275 15.25 8.49 -28.64
CA PRO A 275 15.04 7.50 -29.69
C PRO A 275 14.87 6.09 -29.10
N LEU A 276 13.81 5.41 -29.51
CA LEU A 276 13.45 4.03 -29.14
C LEU A 276 13.74 3.04 -30.27
N GLY A 277 14.85 3.24 -31.00
CA GLY A 277 15.26 2.38 -32.11
C GLY A 277 15.35 3.09 -33.47
N ALA A 278 15.29 2.30 -34.54
CA ALA A 278 15.64 2.72 -35.90
C ALA A 278 14.43 3.21 -36.72
N GLY A 279 13.90 4.39 -36.37
CA GLY A 279 12.85 5.07 -37.13
C GLY A 279 11.43 4.64 -36.76
N LYS A 280 10.52 4.59 -37.74
CA LYS A 280 9.07 4.38 -37.49
C LYS A 280 8.78 3.01 -36.88
N ALA A 281 7.98 3.00 -35.80
CA ALA A 281 7.52 1.81 -35.08
C ALA A 281 5.99 1.88 -34.84
N ASP A 282 5.41 0.90 -34.13
CA ASP A 282 4.01 0.93 -33.68
C ASP A 282 3.95 1.09 -32.15
N LEU A 283 4.27 2.31 -31.68
CA LEU A 283 4.38 2.63 -30.25
C LEU A 283 3.01 2.88 -29.60
N GLY A 284 2.76 2.25 -28.47
CA GLY A 284 1.57 2.43 -27.65
C GLY A 284 1.70 3.47 -26.53
N ALA A 285 0.70 3.47 -25.64
CA ALA A 285 0.66 4.31 -24.45
C ALA A 285 1.78 3.93 -23.47
N ALA A 286 2.52 4.93 -22.97
CA ALA A 286 3.63 4.71 -22.04
C ALA A 286 3.12 4.62 -20.59
N VAL A 287 3.51 3.58 -19.86
CA VAL A 287 3.22 3.44 -18.42
C VAL A 287 4.37 4.07 -17.62
N GLU A 288 4.08 4.89 -16.61
CA GLU A 288 5.09 5.51 -15.75
C GLU A 288 5.07 4.88 -14.34
N VAL A 289 6.22 4.38 -13.90
CA VAL A 289 6.47 3.83 -12.55
C VAL A 289 7.87 4.26 -12.10
N ASP A 290 8.01 4.70 -10.85
CA ASP A 290 9.26 5.16 -10.21
C ASP A 290 10.17 5.98 -11.14
N ASN A 291 9.58 6.99 -11.80
CA ASN A 291 10.27 7.89 -12.72
C ASN A 291 10.95 7.19 -13.92
N HIS A 292 10.40 6.05 -14.34
CA HIS A 292 10.71 5.35 -15.59
C HIS A 292 9.45 5.24 -16.45
N ALA A 293 9.60 5.43 -17.77
CA ALA A 293 8.54 5.21 -18.75
C ALA A 293 8.76 3.86 -19.47
N ILE A 294 7.78 2.97 -19.38
CA ILE A 294 7.74 1.72 -20.11
C ILE A 294 6.87 1.95 -21.36
N VAL A 295 7.51 1.97 -22.53
CA VAL A 295 6.85 2.23 -23.83
C VAL A 295 6.72 0.92 -24.61
N PRO A 296 5.50 0.44 -24.91
CA PRO A 296 5.31 -0.78 -25.71
C PRO A 296 5.50 -0.49 -27.21
N ASP A 297 6.19 -1.39 -27.90
CA ASP A 297 6.28 -1.43 -29.36
C ASP A 297 5.61 -2.71 -29.88
N TYR A 298 4.42 -2.53 -30.45
CA TYR A 298 3.59 -3.61 -30.96
C TYR A 298 4.09 -4.16 -32.30
N SER A 299 4.93 -3.40 -33.02
CA SER A 299 5.49 -3.82 -34.31
C SER A 299 6.54 -4.92 -34.17
N THR A 300 7.15 -5.04 -32.98
CA THR A 300 8.13 -6.08 -32.66
C THR A 300 7.76 -6.97 -31.48
N GLY A 301 6.81 -6.56 -30.60
CA GLY A 301 6.39 -7.35 -29.43
C GLY A 301 7.24 -7.11 -28.17
N ARG A 302 7.79 -5.90 -28.00
CA ARG A 302 8.73 -5.54 -26.92
C ARG A 302 8.30 -4.30 -26.15
N VAL A 303 9.01 -4.01 -25.07
CA VAL A 303 8.96 -2.74 -24.34
C VAL A 303 10.33 -2.06 -24.29
N TRP A 304 10.30 -0.74 -24.25
CA TRP A 304 11.45 0.13 -24.01
C TRP A 304 11.28 0.79 -22.64
N ILE A 305 12.22 0.57 -21.72
CA ILE A 305 12.23 1.24 -20.42
C ILE A 305 13.15 2.45 -20.52
N VAL A 306 12.59 3.65 -20.37
CA VAL A 306 13.32 4.93 -20.40
C VAL A 306 13.37 5.52 -18.99
N ASN A 307 14.56 5.77 -18.48
CA ASN A 307 14.73 6.49 -17.22
C ASN A 307 14.49 7.99 -17.46
N LEU A 308 13.52 8.58 -16.77
CA LEU A 308 13.06 9.94 -17.05
C LEU A 308 13.94 11.05 -16.42
N THR A 309 14.80 10.72 -15.46
CA THR A 309 15.86 11.66 -15.00
C THR A 309 16.91 11.86 -16.08
N THR A 310 17.33 10.78 -16.74
CA THR A 310 18.46 10.78 -17.70
C THR A 310 18.03 10.94 -19.15
N MET A 311 16.73 10.81 -19.44
CA MET A 311 16.14 10.78 -20.79
C MET A 311 16.85 9.79 -21.71
N ARG A 312 17.01 8.54 -21.23
CA ARG A 312 17.68 7.45 -21.94
C ARG A 312 16.92 6.14 -21.79
N VAL A 313 16.88 5.36 -22.86
CA VAL A 313 16.60 3.92 -22.79
C VAL A 313 17.63 3.29 -21.84
N VAL A 314 17.16 2.66 -20.78
CA VAL A 314 17.96 1.86 -19.85
C VAL A 314 17.81 0.37 -20.10
N VAL A 315 16.65 -0.07 -20.62
CA VAL A 315 16.39 -1.47 -20.99
C VAL A 315 15.56 -1.55 -22.27
N GLU A 316 15.89 -2.53 -23.12
CA GLU A 316 15.07 -3.01 -24.23
C GLU A 316 14.69 -4.46 -23.91
N ARG A 317 13.39 -4.78 -23.83
CA ARG A 317 12.93 -6.12 -23.44
C ARG A 317 11.86 -6.67 -24.37
N GLN A 318 12.22 -7.74 -25.08
CA GLN A 318 11.26 -8.59 -25.80
C GLN A 318 10.29 -9.25 -24.81
N LEU A 319 8.97 -9.16 -25.07
CA LEU A 319 7.93 -9.83 -24.28
C LEU A 319 7.24 -10.96 -25.07
N PHE A 320 7.14 -10.81 -26.40
CA PHE A 320 6.51 -11.77 -27.30
C PHE A 320 7.37 -11.93 -28.56
N ASP A 321 7.57 -13.15 -29.05
CA ASP A 321 8.39 -13.43 -30.25
C ASP A 321 7.70 -13.07 -31.59
N ARG A 322 6.68 -12.22 -31.55
CA ARG A 322 5.85 -11.81 -32.69
C ARG A 322 5.32 -10.38 -32.51
N PRO A 323 4.99 -9.66 -33.60
CA PRO A 323 4.16 -8.47 -33.52
C PRO A 323 2.81 -8.80 -32.87
N VAL A 324 2.44 -8.04 -31.83
CA VAL A 324 1.18 -8.22 -31.09
C VAL A 324 0.82 -6.93 -30.36
N ARG A 325 -0.46 -6.59 -30.34
CA ARG A 325 -1.01 -5.46 -29.58
C ARG A 325 -1.46 -5.95 -28.20
N PHE A 326 -0.52 -5.94 -27.27
CA PHE A 326 -0.73 -6.31 -25.87
C PHE A 326 -1.17 -5.10 -25.02
N GLU A 327 -1.89 -5.38 -23.94
CA GLU A 327 -2.20 -4.41 -22.89
C GLU A 327 -0.97 -4.25 -21.98
N LEU A 328 -0.66 -3.02 -21.61
CA LEU A 328 0.38 -2.66 -20.64
C LEU A 328 -0.27 -1.73 -19.61
N LEU A 329 -0.18 -2.05 -18.33
CA LEU A 329 -0.88 -1.34 -17.25
C LEU A 329 -0.09 -1.37 -15.95
N SER A 330 -0.39 -0.45 -15.04
CA SER A 330 0.21 -0.39 -13.69
C SER A 330 -0.84 -0.42 -12.59
N HIS A 331 -0.59 -1.17 -11.53
CA HIS A 331 -1.35 -1.11 -10.27
C HIS A 331 -0.38 -1.10 -9.09
N ASP A 332 -0.55 -0.18 -8.14
CA ASP A 332 0.28 -0.02 -6.94
C ASP A 332 1.80 -0.07 -7.18
N GLY A 333 2.27 0.59 -8.25
CA GLY A 333 3.68 0.63 -8.63
C GLY A 333 4.21 -0.61 -9.36
N ILE A 334 3.38 -1.63 -9.61
CA ILE A 334 3.77 -2.84 -10.34
C ILE A 334 3.28 -2.76 -11.80
N VAL A 335 4.14 -3.07 -12.76
CA VAL A 335 3.81 -3.08 -14.20
C VAL A 335 3.44 -4.48 -14.67
N PHE A 336 2.28 -4.60 -15.30
CA PHE A 336 1.73 -5.83 -15.85
C PHE A 336 1.62 -5.72 -17.38
N TYR A 337 1.82 -6.85 -18.07
CA TYR A 337 1.54 -6.98 -19.49
C TYR A 337 0.59 -8.16 -19.75
N ASN A 338 -0.27 -8.03 -20.77
CA ASN A 338 -1.29 -9.02 -21.08
C ASN A 338 -1.56 -9.10 -22.59
N ASP A 339 -1.46 -10.28 -23.19
CA ASP A 339 -2.10 -10.53 -24.49
C ASP A 339 -3.52 -11.07 -24.25
N PRO A 340 -4.58 -10.29 -24.49
CA PRO A 340 -5.95 -10.73 -24.20
C PRO A 340 -6.40 -11.92 -25.08
N ASP A 341 -5.76 -12.15 -26.23
CA ASP A 341 -6.16 -13.21 -27.17
C ASP A 341 -5.34 -14.52 -27.02
N SER A 342 -4.33 -14.53 -26.15
CA SER A 342 -3.61 -15.74 -25.72
C SER A 342 -3.61 -15.93 -24.20
N ASP A 343 -2.89 -16.94 -23.71
CA ASP A 343 -2.66 -17.17 -22.29
C ASP A 343 -1.50 -16.34 -21.74
N GLN A 344 -0.70 -15.71 -22.60
CA GLN A 344 0.52 -15.02 -22.23
C GLN A 344 0.24 -13.69 -21.52
N ALA A 345 0.70 -13.57 -20.29
CA ALA A 345 0.73 -12.34 -19.50
C ALA A 345 2.00 -12.33 -18.62
N GLY A 346 2.13 -11.34 -17.74
CA GLY A 346 3.13 -11.38 -16.68
C GLY A 346 3.39 -10.04 -16.01
N VAL A 347 4.41 -10.03 -15.16
CA VAL A 347 4.90 -8.87 -14.44
C VAL A 347 6.27 -8.45 -14.99
N LEU A 348 6.48 -7.15 -15.13
CA LEU A 348 7.71 -6.51 -15.59
C LEU A 348 8.28 -5.63 -14.47
N ASP A 349 9.58 -5.72 -14.21
CA ASP A 349 10.29 -4.76 -13.34
C ASP A 349 11.09 -3.71 -14.14
N LEU A 350 11.72 -2.77 -13.45
CA LEU A 350 12.39 -1.62 -14.06
C LEU A 350 13.82 -1.91 -14.57
N ASP A 351 14.45 -2.98 -14.08
CA ASP A 351 15.61 -3.63 -14.71
C ASP A 351 15.19 -4.47 -15.94
N GLY A 352 13.88 -4.55 -16.19
CA GLY A 352 13.25 -5.24 -17.30
C GLY A 352 13.33 -6.75 -17.16
N ASN A 353 13.43 -7.33 -15.96
CA ASN A 353 13.18 -8.75 -15.79
C ASN A 353 11.69 -9.04 -15.98
N VAL A 354 11.39 -10.22 -16.51
CA VAL A 354 10.03 -10.61 -16.93
C VAL A 354 9.64 -11.87 -16.17
N ARG A 355 8.62 -11.76 -15.32
CA ARG A 355 7.98 -12.90 -14.69
C ARG A 355 6.74 -13.25 -15.51
N ALA A 356 6.95 -14.11 -16.51
CA ALA A 356 5.94 -14.53 -17.45
C ALA A 356 4.96 -15.54 -16.83
N VAL A 357 3.68 -15.42 -17.18
CA VAL A 357 2.56 -16.13 -16.55
C VAL A 357 1.61 -16.64 -17.63
N SER A 358 1.25 -17.92 -17.55
CA SER A 358 0.18 -18.50 -18.36
C SER A 358 -1.15 -18.37 -17.60
N LYS A 359 -2.06 -17.52 -18.10
CA LYS A 359 -3.37 -17.25 -17.47
C LYS A 359 -4.25 -18.51 -17.41
N TYR A 360 -4.15 -19.39 -18.41
CA TYR A 360 -4.88 -20.65 -18.55
C TYR A 360 -4.10 -21.60 -19.46
N ASN A 361 -4.22 -22.92 -19.28
CA ASN A 361 -3.48 -23.86 -20.12
C ASN A 361 -3.93 -23.77 -21.60
N PRO A 362 -3.06 -23.40 -22.55
CA PRO A 362 -3.45 -23.15 -23.93
C PRO A 362 -3.93 -24.39 -24.70
N THR A 363 -3.65 -25.60 -24.18
CA THR A 363 -4.06 -26.89 -24.76
C THR A 363 -5.31 -27.50 -24.12
N LYS A 364 -5.62 -27.12 -22.87
CA LYS A 364 -6.81 -27.53 -22.11
C LYS A 364 -7.26 -26.36 -21.23
N PRO A 365 -8.02 -25.39 -21.78
CA PRO A 365 -8.25 -24.11 -21.10
C PRO A 365 -8.97 -24.21 -19.75
N ASP A 366 -9.78 -25.26 -19.57
CA ASP A 366 -10.49 -25.59 -18.32
C ASP A 366 -9.60 -26.22 -17.23
N THR A 367 -8.28 -26.25 -17.43
CA THR A 367 -7.30 -26.80 -16.46
C THR A 367 -6.30 -25.74 -16.00
N GLY A 368 -5.66 -26.01 -14.85
CA GLY A 368 -4.59 -25.18 -14.30
C GLY A 368 -3.43 -24.96 -15.29
N PRO A 369 -2.65 -23.87 -15.12
CA PRO A 369 -1.57 -23.54 -16.05
C PRO A 369 -0.50 -24.64 -16.10
N VAL A 370 0.26 -24.66 -17.19
CA VAL A 370 1.33 -25.64 -17.43
C VAL A 370 2.65 -24.92 -17.54
N GLU A 371 3.69 -25.45 -16.90
CA GLU A 371 5.06 -24.93 -17.00
C GLU A 371 5.57 -25.00 -18.44
N VAL A 372 6.08 -23.89 -18.95
CA VAL A 372 6.53 -23.78 -20.35
C VAL A 372 7.97 -24.30 -20.48
N ALA A 373 8.11 -25.59 -20.79
CA ALA A 373 9.41 -26.21 -21.04
C ALA A 373 10.06 -25.71 -22.35
N ALA A 374 11.33 -25.31 -22.28
CA ALA A 374 12.08 -24.79 -23.43
C ALA A 374 12.57 -25.92 -24.37
N ASN A 375 12.30 -25.79 -25.68
CA ASN A 375 12.74 -26.75 -26.70
C ASN A 375 14.26 -26.69 -26.94
N THR A 376 14.92 -27.86 -27.03
CA THR A 376 16.34 -27.97 -27.43
C THR A 376 16.54 -29.06 -28.49
N PRO A 377 17.08 -28.75 -29.68
CA PRO A 377 17.40 -29.75 -30.70
C PRO A 377 18.66 -30.60 -30.41
N SER A 378 18.68 -31.79 -31.00
CA SER A 378 19.65 -32.88 -30.89
C SER A 378 21.16 -32.52 -30.97
N ALA A 379 21.96 -33.15 -30.10
CA ALA A 379 23.43 -33.24 -30.23
C ALA A 379 23.87 -34.31 -31.25
N PRO A 380 25.18 -34.40 -31.59
CA PRO A 380 25.88 -35.63 -31.21
C PRO A 380 27.38 -35.53 -30.83
N ARG A 381 27.68 -36.10 -29.64
CA ARG A 381 28.77 -37.07 -29.32
C ARG A 381 30.28 -36.68 -29.30
N GLN A 382 30.91 -37.20 -28.22
CA GLN A 382 32.31 -37.70 -28.08
C GLN A 382 33.44 -36.64 -28.02
N SER A 383 34.54 -36.84 -27.26
CA SER A 383 34.98 -37.96 -26.40
C SER A 383 35.80 -37.49 -25.16
N SER A 384 36.07 -38.41 -24.22
CA SER A 384 36.79 -38.17 -22.94
C SER A 384 38.11 -38.98 -22.85
N PRO A 385 38.85 -38.99 -21.71
CA PRO A 385 40.00 -38.14 -21.35
C PRO A 385 41.33 -38.96 -21.38
N PRO A 386 42.45 -38.63 -20.65
CA PRO A 386 42.52 -38.91 -19.19
C PRO A 386 43.54 -38.12 -18.29
N THR A 387 43.34 -38.21 -16.97
CA THR A 387 44.34 -38.25 -15.85
C THR A 387 45.51 -37.25 -15.73
N ASN A 388 45.59 -36.52 -14.58
CA ASN A 388 46.28 -37.03 -13.37
C ASN A 388 46.11 -36.18 -12.07
N ARG A 389 46.50 -36.77 -10.92
CA ARG A 389 46.46 -36.28 -9.52
C ARG A 389 47.76 -36.76 -8.82
N PRO A 390 48.04 -36.56 -7.49
CA PRO A 390 47.73 -35.48 -6.53
C PRO A 390 48.98 -35.02 -5.70
N ARG A 391 48.81 -34.13 -4.68
CA ARG A 391 49.55 -33.93 -3.38
C ARG A 391 49.91 -32.46 -3.06
N SER A 392 50.11 -31.99 -1.80
CA SER A 392 49.46 -32.28 -0.49
C SER A 392 49.99 -31.38 0.67
N GLY A 393 49.18 -30.44 1.22
CA GLY A 393 49.36 -29.76 2.54
C GLY A 393 50.57 -28.80 2.72
N PRO A 394 50.80 -28.23 3.94
CA PRO A 394 49.98 -28.27 5.17
C PRO A 394 49.85 -26.94 6.00
N THR A 395 48.81 -26.88 6.85
CA THR A 395 48.66 -26.25 8.21
C THR A 395 49.35 -24.93 8.67
N GLY A 396 48.58 -24.08 9.38
CA GLY A 396 49.06 -23.09 10.38
C GLY A 396 48.08 -21.90 10.59
N ASN A 397 47.09 -21.98 11.50
CA ASN A 397 47.09 -21.66 12.95
C ASN A 397 46.86 -20.17 13.33
N VAL A 398 45.97 -19.94 14.30
CA VAL A 398 45.48 -18.62 14.79
C VAL A 398 45.72 -18.47 16.30
N PRO A 399 46.12 -17.28 16.81
CA PRO A 399 46.01 -16.91 18.23
C PRO A 399 44.93 -15.83 18.51
N PRO A 400 44.35 -15.76 19.73
CA PRO A 400 43.26 -14.83 20.09
C PRO A 400 43.67 -13.69 21.06
N VAL A 401 42.79 -12.69 21.27
CA VAL A 401 42.82 -11.71 22.39
C VAL A 401 41.37 -11.36 22.81
N SER A 402 41.12 -11.10 24.10
CA SER A 402 39.76 -10.89 24.66
C SER A 402 39.66 -9.72 25.66
N GLY A 403 38.87 -8.68 25.35
CA GLY A 403 38.29 -7.68 26.29
C GLY A 403 39.26 -6.81 27.14
N PRO A 404 38.75 -6.00 28.10
CA PRO A 404 37.34 -5.62 28.32
C PRO A 404 37.08 -4.09 28.54
N GLY A 405 35.93 -3.61 28.06
CA GLY A 405 35.04 -2.63 28.70
C GLY A 405 35.49 -1.18 29.05
N ARG A 406 34.75 -0.20 28.52
CA ARG A 406 34.19 0.95 29.28
C ARG A 406 33.04 1.62 28.51
N PHE A 407 32.05 2.15 29.24
CA PHE A 407 31.00 3.02 28.70
C PHE A 407 31.35 4.48 29.01
N GLU A 408 31.40 5.31 27.97
CA GLU A 408 31.10 6.74 28.03
C GLU A 408 30.16 7.06 26.85
N PRO A 409 29.26 8.06 26.98
CA PRO A 409 28.29 8.36 25.95
C PRO A 409 28.98 8.99 24.73
N ASN A 410 29.03 8.24 23.62
CA ASN A 410 29.56 8.77 22.37
C ASN A 410 28.69 9.97 21.89
N PRO A 411 29.28 11.00 21.27
CA PRO A 411 28.55 12.16 20.77
C PRO A 411 27.45 11.77 19.76
N PRO A 412 26.43 12.62 19.53
CA PRO A 412 25.44 12.40 18.48
C PRO A 412 26.15 12.13 17.14
N ALA A 413 25.70 11.10 16.43
CA ALA A 413 26.35 10.63 15.22
C ALA A 413 26.39 11.74 14.14
N PRO A 414 27.46 11.82 13.32
CA PRO A 414 27.55 12.80 12.24
C PRO A 414 26.33 12.73 11.32
N VAL A 415 25.75 13.88 11.00
CA VAL A 415 24.61 13.99 10.08
C VAL A 415 25.04 13.55 8.68
N GLY A 416 24.45 12.48 8.18
CA GLY A 416 24.60 12.04 6.79
C GLY A 416 24.79 10.54 6.62
N ALA A 417 23.68 9.82 6.44
CA ALA A 417 23.75 8.58 5.66
C ALA A 417 24.23 8.93 4.23
N PRO A 418 25.04 8.07 3.58
CA PRO A 418 25.58 8.37 2.25
C PRO A 418 24.45 8.54 1.21
N ILE A 419 24.34 9.78 0.71
CA ILE A 419 23.33 10.23 -0.28
C ILE A 419 23.44 9.44 -1.59
N ALA A 420 24.58 8.79 -1.85
CA ALA A 420 24.84 7.97 -3.02
C ALA A 420 25.16 6.51 -2.67
N ASP A 421 24.95 5.61 -3.63
CA ASP A 421 25.47 4.24 -3.69
C ASP A 421 26.37 4.04 -4.92
N ILE A 422 27.16 2.96 -4.92
CA ILE A 422 27.93 2.48 -6.07
C ILE A 422 27.38 1.12 -6.52
N VAL A 423 26.89 1.04 -7.76
CA VAL A 423 26.58 -0.22 -8.45
C VAL A 423 27.78 -0.61 -9.31
N ILE A 424 28.12 -1.90 -9.34
CA ILE A 424 29.31 -2.42 -10.05
C ILE A 424 28.91 -3.63 -10.90
N LYS A 425 29.00 -3.48 -12.22
CA LYS A 425 28.71 -4.53 -13.23
C LYS A 425 30.02 -5.12 -13.78
N PRO A 426 30.06 -6.43 -14.08
CA PRO A 426 29.00 -7.43 -13.86
C PRO A 426 28.79 -7.76 -12.37
N ARG A 427 29.80 -7.49 -11.52
CA ARG A 427 29.80 -7.63 -10.06
C ARG A 427 31.05 -6.95 -9.50
N ASN A 428 31.17 -6.81 -8.18
CA ASN A 428 32.35 -6.22 -7.52
C ASN A 428 33.61 -7.12 -7.47
N ARG A 429 33.74 -8.11 -8.36
CA ARG A 429 34.80 -9.14 -8.30
C ARG A 429 35.15 -9.74 -9.66
N GLY A 430 36.43 -9.83 -9.98
CA GLY A 430 36.91 -10.38 -11.27
C GLY A 430 38.43 -10.56 -11.31
N LEU A 431 39.00 -10.59 -12.51
CA LEU A 431 40.42 -10.83 -12.77
C LEU A 431 41.17 -9.56 -13.23
N VAL A 432 42.49 -9.59 -13.12
CA VAL A 432 43.37 -8.56 -13.73
C VAL A 432 43.07 -8.42 -15.22
N GLY A 433 42.74 -7.19 -15.64
CA GLY A 433 42.40 -6.84 -17.02
C GLY A 433 40.90 -6.92 -17.37
N ASP A 434 40.05 -7.49 -16.52
CA ASP A 434 38.59 -7.47 -16.70
C ASP A 434 38.06 -6.02 -16.67
N GLU A 435 37.00 -5.75 -17.46
CA GLU A 435 36.33 -4.45 -17.46
C GLU A 435 35.15 -4.44 -16.49
N PHE A 436 35.12 -3.42 -15.65
CA PHE A 436 34.04 -3.15 -14.73
C PHE A 436 33.36 -1.85 -15.14
N GLU A 437 32.03 -1.83 -15.11
CA GLU A 437 31.23 -0.62 -15.22
C GLU A 437 30.74 -0.25 -13.83
N LEU A 438 31.10 0.94 -13.35
CA LEU A 438 30.76 1.45 -12.03
C LEU A 438 29.87 2.67 -12.21
N SER A 439 28.72 2.68 -11.53
CA SER A 439 27.75 3.77 -11.62
C SER A 439 27.33 4.26 -10.25
N VAL A 440 27.23 5.58 -10.09
CA VAL A 440 26.73 6.21 -8.87
C VAL A 440 25.22 6.41 -8.99
N VAL A 441 24.48 6.02 -7.97
CA VAL A 441 23.02 6.17 -7.90
C VAL A 441 22.64 6.96 -6.65
N SER A 442 21.57 7.77 -6.71
CA SER A 442 21.12 8.57 -5.56
C SER A 442 20.16 7.78 -4.68
N ARG A 443 20.31 7.91 -3.36
CA ARG A 443 19.32 7.53 -2.32
C ARG A 443 18.49 8.72 -1.84
N SER A 444 18.64 9.89 -2.43
CA SER A 444 17.91 11.11 -2.09
C SER A 444 17.14 11.67 -3.29
N PRO A 445 15.98 12.32 -3.10
CA PRO A 445 15.34 13.14 -4.14
C PRO A 445 16.24 14.27 -4.64
N ILE A 446 17.29 14.66 -3.89
CA ILE A 446 18.33 15.55 -4.41
C ILE A 446 19.26 14.72 -5.30
N GLY A 447 19.14 14.93 -6.62
CA GLY A 447 19.94 14.22 -7.63
C GLY A 447 21.44 14.53 -7.58
N ILE A 448 22.23 13.67 -8.23
CA ILE A 448 23.69 13.80 -8.38
C ILE A 448 23.97 14.34 -9.79
N ALA A 449 24.60 15.51 -9.90
CA ALA A 449 24.91 16.16 -11.18
C ALA A 449 26.20 15.61 -11.82
N THR A 450 27.20 15.29 -11.01
CA THR A 450 28.45 14.65 -11.44
C THR A 450 29.11 13.96 -10.24
N ALA A 451 30.12 13.14 -10.50
CA ALA A 451 30.92 12.54 -9.44
C ALA A 451 32.38 12.33 -9.86
N ARG A 452 33.29 12.43 -8.90
CA ARG A 452 34.71 12.10 -9.06
C ARG A 452 35.00 10.74 -8.40
N TRP A 453 35.70 9.87 -9.10
CA TRP A 453 36.01 8.51 -8.70
C TRP A 453 37.50 8.34 -8.43
N THR A 454 37.85 7.58 -7.40
CA THR A 454 39.22 7.08 -7.18
C THR A 454 39.17 5.55 -7.02
N PHE A 455 39.97 4.81 -7.80
CA PHE A 455 39.84 3.34 -7.91
C PHE A 455 40.82 2.55 -7.01
N GLY A 456 41.48 3.22 -6.07
CA GLY A 456 42.44 2.61 -5.12
C GLY A 456 43.78 2.16 -5.71
N ASP A 457 43.96 2.21 -7.03
CA ASP A 457 45.19 1.82 -7.75
C ASP A 457 46.06 3.02 -8.19
N GLY A 458 45.66 4.22 -7.80
CA GLY A 458 46.29 5.48 -8.21
C GLY A 458 45.63 6.15 -9.42
N THR A 459 44.58 5.56 -10.00
CA THR A 459 43.81 6.17 -11.09
C THR A 459 42.51 6.84 -10.62
N GLU A 460 42.03 7.80 -11.40
CA GLU A 460 40.80 8.55 -11.18
C GLU A 460 39.94 8.63 -12.44
N SER A 461 38.65 8.96 -12.27
CA SER A 461 37.74 9.28 -13.38
C SER A 461 36.62 10.24 -12.93
N THR A 462 35.84 10.77 -13.86
CA THR A 462 34.69 11.67 -13.60
C THR A 462 33.49 11.31 -14.46
N GLY A 463 32.30 11.31 -13.84
CA GLY A 463 31.02 10.99 -14.50
C GLY A 463 30.09 10.19 -13.59
N LEU A 464 28.83 10.04 -13.99
CA LEU A 464 27.85 9.23 -13.23
C LEU A 464 28.01 7.72 -13.48
N VAL A 465 28.56 7.35 -14.65
CA VAL A 465 28.96 5.98 -15.00
C VAL A 465 30.39 6.04 -15.54
N VAL A 466 31.25 5.16 -15.06
CA VAL A 466 32.66 5.06 -15.45
C VAL A 466 33.03 3.60 -15.72
N ARG A 467 34.01 3.37 -16.60
CA ARG A 467 34.56 2.03 -16.87
C ARG A 467 36.02 1.97 -16.46
N HIS A 468 36.42 0.89 -15.80
CA HIS A 468 37.78 0.72 -15.29
C HIS A 468 38.32 -0.70 -15.45
N ARG A 469 39.65 -0.84 -15.47
CA ARG A 469 40.39 -2.10 -15.66
C ARG A 469 41.65 -2.13 -14.79
N TRP A 470 41.57 -2.79 -13.63
CA TRP A 470 42.72 -2.96 -12.74
C TRP A 470 43.82 -3.82 -13.34
N GLN A 471 45.05 -3.32 -13.34
CA GLN A 471 46.23 -3.95 -13.94
C GLN A 471 47.04 -4.82 -12.95
N ARG A 472 46.60 -4.93 -11.69
CA ARG A 472 47.26 -5.70 -10.62
C ARG A 472 46.21 -6.39 -9.75
N PRO A 473 46.50 -7.58 -9.20
CA PRO A 473 45.60 -8.22 -8.25
C PRO A 473 45.63 -7.47 -6.91
N GLY A 474 44.51 -7.47 -6.20
CA GLY A 474 44.36 -6.76 -4.93
C GLY A 474 42.91 -6.54 -4.53
N GLN A 475 42.71 -6.05 -3.32
CA GLN A 475 41.46 -5.47 -2.87
C GLN A 475 41.55 -3.95 -3.04
N PHE A 476 40.66 -3.38 -3.82
CA PHE A 476 40.67 -1.97 -4.20
C PHE A 476 39.44 -1.25 -3.64
N GLN A 477 39.69 -0.21 -2.86
CA GLN A 477 38.63 0.67 -2.37
C GLN A 477 38.31 1.69 -3.48
N VAL A 478 37.10 1.56 -4.03
CA VAL A 478 36.52 2.54 -4.95
C VAL A 478 35.80 3.59 -4.11
N ASN A 479 36.22 4.85 -4.22
CA ASN A 479 35.52 5.97 -3.60
C ASN A 479 34.86 6.80 -4.70
N VAL A 480 33.62 7.25 -4.44
CA VAL A 480 32.92 8.21 -5.30
C VAL A 480 32.54 9.44 -4.48
N ALA A 481 32.99 10.60 -4.94
CA ALA A 481 32.65 11.91 -4.38
C ALA A 481 31.56 12.56 -5.25
N PRO A 482 30.27 12.38 -4.93
CA PRO A 482 29.17 12.99 -5.67
C PRO A 482 29.08 14.50 -5.43
N THR A 483 28.76 15.24 -6.50
CA THR A 483 28.30 16.63 -6.45
C THR A 483 26.81 16.65 -6.77
N LEU A 484 26.02 17.22 -5.87
CA LEU A 484 24.56 17.30 -5.99
C LEU A 484 24.13 18.30 -7.07
N THR A 485 22.89 18.18 -7.53
CA THR A 485 22.24 19.17 -8.43
C THR A 485 22.13 20.56 -7.83
N SER A 486 22.24 20.70 -6.50
CA SER A 486 22.38 21.98 -5.79
C SER A 486 23.78 22.60 -5.86
N GLY A 487 24.75 21.95 -6.52
CA GLY A 487 26.15 22.37 -6.59
C GLY A 487 26.98 22.05 -5.33
N LEU A 488 26.36 21.51 -4.27
CA LEU A 488 27.05 21.10 -3.05
C LEU A 488 27.75 19.75 -3.22
N ALA A 489 28.91 19.59 -2.61
CA ALA A 489 29.53 18.28 -2.45
C ALA A 489 28.75 17.44 -1.43
N ALA A 490 28.42 16.19 -1.78
CA ALA A 490 27.77 15.23 -0.89
C ALA A 490 28.79 14.28 -0.24
N PRO A 491 28.41 13.56 0.83
CA PRO A 491 29.26 12.55 1.46
C PRO A 491 29.78 11.53 0.44
N THR A 492 31.07 11.21 0.54
CA THR A 492 31.72 10.22 -0.34
C THR A 492 31.18 8.82 -0.03
N ALA A 493 30.64 8.14 -1.03
CA ALA A 493 30.26 6.74 -0.92
C ALA A 493 31.45 5.84 -1.31
N THR A 494 31.54 4.64 -0.72
CA THR A 494 32.69 3.74 -0.89
C THR A 494 32.25 2.30 -1.14
N ALA A 495 32.95 1.62 -2.04
CA ALA A 495 32.73 0.22 -2.37
C ALA A 495 34.07 -0.50 -2.46
N THR A 496 34.05 -1.83 -2.30
CA THR A 496 35.24 -2.68 -2.44
C THR A 496 35.13 -3.52 -3.70
N VAL A 497 36.14 -3.46 -4.56
CA VAL A 497 36.34 -4.37 -5.69
C VAL A 497 37.50 -5.32 -5.40
N ILE A 498 37.30 -6.61 -5.69
CA ILE A 498 38.32 -7.65 -5.49
C ILE A 498 38.80 -8.17 -6.84
N ILE A 499 40.09 -8.01 -7.12
CA ILE A 499 40.74 -8.37 -8.38
C ILE A 499 41.73 -9.51 -8.11
N GLU A 500 41.48 -10.67 -8.70
CA GLU A 500 42.38 -11.83 -8.62
C GLU A 500 43.36 -11.88 -9.80
N PRO A 501 44.50 -12.60 -9.68
CA PRO A 501 45.46 -12.74 -10.77
C PRO A 501 44.82 -13.24 -12.06
N ALA A 502 45.26 -12.72 -13.20
CA ALA A 502 44.84 -13.21 -14.52
C ALA A 502 45.06 -14.73 -14.62
N GLY A 503 44.07 -15.44 -15.14
CA GLY A 503 44.08 -16.91 -15.20
C GLY A 503 43.67 -17.63 -13.89
N THR A 504 43.20 -16.92 -12.85
CA THR A 504 42.66 -17.59 -11.64
C THR A 504 41.43 -18.44 -12.01
N PRO A 505 41.43 -19.76 -11.71
CA PRO A 505 40.34 -20.66 -12.08
C PRO A 505 39.05 -20.35 -11.29
N PRO A 506 37.88 -20.80 -11.78
CA PRO A 506 36.61 -20.66 -11.05
C PRO A 506 36.67 -21.39 -9.70
N ARG A 507 35.89 -20.93 -8.72
CA ARG A 507 35.68 -21.61 -7.42
C ARG A 507 34.25 -21.40 -6.95
N ILE A 508 33.64 -22.40 -6.32
CA ILE A 508 32.29 -22.27 -5.74
C ILE A 508 32.45 -21.96 -4.24
N ASP A 509 32.12 -20.73 -3.83
CA ASP A 509 32.28 -20.20 -2.48
C ASP A 509 31.15 -20.61 -1.54
N SER A 510 29.92 -20.76 -2.07
CA SER A 510 28.74 -21.22 -1.33
C SER A 510 27.75 -21.97 -2.23
N ILE A 511 26.89 -22.77 -1.61
CA ILE A 511 25.62 -23.24 -2.17
C ILE A 511 24.53 -22.84 -1.17
N SER A 512 23.60 -22.02 -1.64
CA SER A 512 22.48 -21.50 -0.87
C SER A 512 21.18 -22.17 -1.33
N VAL A 513 20.27 -22.38 -0.38
CA VAL A 513 19.01 -23.09 -0.57
C VAL A 513 17.94 -22.35 0.22
N ASP A 514 16.81 -22.06 -0.42
CA ASP A 514 15.72 -21.27 0.17
C ASP A 514 14.35 -21.91 -0.15
N PRO A 515 13.54 -22.31 0.85
CA PRO A 515 13.83 -22.26 2.29
C PRO A 515 14.95 -23.22 2.69
N GLU A 516 15.71 -22.87 3.74
CA GLU A 516 16.86 -23.66 4.20
C GLU A 516 16.47 -25.00 4.88
N THR A 517 15.22 -25.12 5.34
CA THR A 517 14.63 -26.35 5.89
C THR A 517 13.30 -26.69 5.19
N PRO A 518 13.34 -27.13 3.92
CA PRO A 518 12.14 -27.35 3.11
C PRO A 518 11.36 -28.59 3.53
N ARG A 519 10.08 -28.65 3.16
CA ARG A 519 9.21 -29.81 3.31
C ARG A 519 8.83 -30.44 1.96
N VAL A 520 8.32 -31.67 2.02
CA VAL A 520 7.65 -32.32 0.89
C VAL A 520 6.55 -31.42 0.34
N GLY A 521 6.58 -31.16 -0.96
CA GLY A 521 5.62 -30.29 -1.66
C GLY A 521 5.93 -28.79 -1.61
N GLU A 522 6.95 -28.34 -0.89
CA GLU A 522 7.43 -26.95 -0.94
C GLU A 522 8.41 -26.75 -2.11
N ALA A 523 8.30 -25.63 -2.81
CA ALA A 523 9.24 -25.24 -3.86
C ALA A 523 10.52 -24.64 -3.25
N VAL A 524 11.67 -25.12 -3.68
CA VAL A 524 12.98 -24.79 -3.10
C VAL A 524 13.89 -24.17 -4.16
N ARG A 525 14.34 -22.93 -3.95
CA ARG A 525 15.27 -22.20 -4.81
C ARG A 525 16.72 -22.53 -4.47
N PHE A 526 17.55 -22.72 -5.50
CA PHE A 526 18.97 -23.03 -5.40
C PHE A 526 19.80 -21.92 -6.05
N THR A 527 20.79 -21.38 -5.31
CA THR A 527 21.70 -20.33 -5.79
C THR A 527 23.12 -20.56 -5.27
N ALA A 528 24.15 -19.92 -5.85
CA ALA A 528 25.54 -20.12 -5.41
C ALA A 528 26.44 -18.89 -5.55
N GLY A 529 27.31 -18.66 -4.57
CA GLY A 529 28.43 -17.73 -4.65
C GLY A 529 29.62 -18.36 -5.37
N VAL A 530 30.25 -17.64 -6.29
CA VAL A 530 31.35 -18.13 -7.13
C VAL A 530 32.46 -17.08 -7.26
N SER A 531 33.72 -17.47 -7.06
CA SER A 531 34.93 -16.65 -7.21
C SER A 531 35.82 -17.12 -8.37
N GLY A 532 36.93 -16.43 -8.62
CA GLY A 532 37.77 -16.64 -9.79
C GLY A 532 37.12 -16.17 -11.09
N ARG A 533 37.59 -16.75 -12.21
CA ARG A 533 36.97 -16.58 -13.54
C ARG A 533 35.48 -16.94 -13.47
N TRP A 534 34.62 -16.09 -14.02
CA TRP A 534 33.18 -16.33 -14.06
C TRP A 534 32.83 -17.54 -14.96
N PRO A 535 31.87 -18.41 -14.58
CA PRO A 535 31.53 -19.57 -15.37
C PRO A 535 30.87 -19.27 -16.72
N ASP A 536 31.34 -19.98 -17.75
CA ASP A 536 30.70 -20.06 -19.06
C ASP A 536 29.54 -21.08 -19.06
N ARG A 537 29.51 -22.03 -18.08
CA ARG A 537 28.40 -22.98 -17.86
C ARG A 537 28.23 -23.36 -16.38
N TRP A 538 27.01 -23.73 -16.02
CA TRP A 538 26.58 -24.24 -14.71
C TRP A 538 25.91 -25.60 -14.90
N GLU A 539 26.03 -26.49 -13.92
CA GLU A 539 25.39 -27.81 -13.88
C GLU A 539 25.10 -28.20 -12.42
N TRP A 540 23.85 -28.00 -12.01
CA TRP A 540 23.30 -28.48 -10.76
C TRP A 540 22.83 -29.93 -10.91
N THR A 541 23.07 -30.77 -9.92
CA THR A 541 22.58 -32.15 -9.81
C THR A 541 22.14 -32.39 -8.37
N ILE A 542 20.89 -32.79 -8.16
CA ILE A 542 20.35 -33.16 -6.86
C ILE A 542 20.19 -34.67 -6.81
N GLN A 543 20.75 -35.32 -5.79
CA GLN A 543 20.70 -36.77 -5.59
C GLN A 543 20.10 -37.14 -4.23
N GLY A 544 19.08 -37.99 -4.22
CA GLY A 544 18.56 -38.65 -3.02
C GLY A 544 18.93 -40.12 -2.98
N ASP A 545 18.48 -40.85 -1.96
CA ASP A 545 18.81 -42.28 -1.75
C ASP A 545 18.35 -43.20 -2.90
N GLN A 546 17.40 -42.75 -3.73
CA GLN A 546 16.89 -43.49 -4.90
C GLN A 546 17.60 -43.14 -6.22
N GLY A 547 18.52 -42.17 -6.23
CA GLY A 547 19.25 -41.76 -7.44
C GLY A 547 19.28 -40.24 -7.66
N THR A 548 19.33 -39.82 -8.92
CA THR A 548 19.30 -38.38 -9.28
C THR A 548 17.85 -37.91 -9.39
N GLU A 549 17.49 -36.93 -8.56
CA GLU A 549 16.15 -36.35 -8.46
C GLU A 549 15.92 -35.31 -9.57
N THR A 550 16.91 -34.43 -9.81
CA THR A 550 16.85 -33.41 -10.86
C THR A 550 18.25 -32.91 -11.27
N VAL A 551 18.33 -32.30 -12.46
CA VAL A 551 19.52 -31.64 -13.03
C VAL A 551 19.09 -30.31 -13.65
N SER A 552 19.87 -29.24 -13.45
CA SER A 552 19.61 -27.91 -14.02
C SER A 552 20.90 -27.27 -14.53
N SER A 553 20.83 -26.50 -15.62
CA SER A 553 21.98 -25.79 -16.21
C SER A 553 21.96 -24.27 -16.01
N LEU A 554 20.97 -23.76 -15.27
CA LEU A 554 20.86 -22.35 -14.92
C LEU A 554 21.77 -21.99 -13.72
N PRO A 555 22.22 -20.73 -13.57
CA PRO A 555 22.94 -20.29 -12.37
C PRO A 555 22.11 -20.44 -11.10
N GLU A 556 20.79 -20.29 -11.21
CA GLU A 556 19.80 -20.56 -10.18
C GLU A 556 18.53 -21.19 -10.76
N PHE A 557 17.80 -21.95 -9.95
CA PHE A 557 16.53 -22.60 -10.33
C PHE A 557 15.71 -22.99 -9.08
N SER A 558 14.45 -23.38 -9.28
CA SER A 558 13.60 -23.94 -8.22
C SER A 558 13.24 -25.41 -8.48
N HIS A 559 13.03 -26.19 -7.43
CA HIS A 559 12.61 -27.59 -7.49
C HIS A 559 11.80 -28.00 -6.25
N THR A 560 10.82 -28.88 -6.43
CA THR A 560 9.90 -29.35 -5.37
C THR A 560 10.13 -30.84 -5.11
N PHE A 561 10.32 -31.21 -3.84
CA PHE A 561 10.62 -32.59 -3.44
C PHE A 561 9.35 -33.41 -3.16
N ALA A 562 9.31 -34.64 -3.67
CA ALA A 562 8.16 -35.55 -3.53
C ALA A 562 8.25 -36.48 -2.28
N ALA A 563 9.42 -36.60 -1.66
CA ALA A 563 9.66 -37.47 -0.51
C ALA A 563 10.52 -36.76 0.56
N PRO A 564 10.36 -37.09 1.86
CA PRO A 564 11.26 -36.61 2.89
C PRO A 564 12.55 -37.44 2.88
N GLY A 565 13.67 -36.81 3.17
CA GLY A 565 14.98 -37.46 3.09
C GLY A 565 16.13 -36.48 3.18
N THR A 566 17.36 -36.96 2.95
CA THR A 566 18.54 -36.10 2.81
C THR A 566 19.06 -36.20 1.38
N TYR A 567 19.17 -35.05 0.74
CA TYR A 567 19.53 -34.89 -0.66
C TYR A 567 20.89 -34.20 -0.79
N THR A 568 21.78 -34.79 -1.58
CA THR A 568 23.07 -34.20 -1.96
C THR A 568 22.88 -33.27 -3.15
N VAL A 569 22.91 -31.97 -2.89
CA VAL A 569 22.86 -30.90 -3.89
C VAL A 569 24.30 -30.62 -4.35
N THR A 570 24.63 -30.95 -5.60
CA THR A 570 25.94 -30.71 -6.21
C THR A 570 25.83 -29.64 -7.29
N LEU A 571 26.71 -28.65 -7.26
CA LEU A 571 26.94 -27.73 -8.37
C LEU A 571 28.32 -28.02 -8.97
N ALA A 572 28.36 -28.17 -10.28
CA ALA A 572 29.57 -28.01 -11.08
C ALA A 572 29.49 -26.74 -11.93
N VAL A 573 30.62 -26.06 -12.10
CA VAL A 573 30.75 -24.88 -12.97
C VAL A 573 31.98 -25.02 -13.86
N LEU A 574 31.88 -24.56 -15.10
CA LEU A 574 32.94 -24.58 -16.11
C LEU A 574 33.29 -23.15 -16.52
N ALA A 575 34.56 -22.76 -16.38
CA ALA A 575 35.07 -21.48 -16.87
C ALA A 575 36.40 -21.65 -17.60
N GLY A 576 36.49 -21.22 -18.85
CA GLY A 576 37.73 -21.26 -19.66
C GLY A 576 38.30 -22.66 -19.88
N GLY A 577 37.45 -23.69 -19.87
CA GLY A 577 37.87 -25.09 -19.92
C GLY A 577 38.22 -25.72 -18.56
N VAL A 578 38.21 -24.95 -17.46
CA VAL A 578 38.42 -25.47 -16.10
C VAL A 578 37.07 -25.74 -15.44
N GLN A 579 36.80 -27.00 -15.10
CA GLN A 579 35.62 -27.40 -14.33
C GLN A 579 35.96 -27.53 -12.85
N VAL A 580 35.10 -27.00 -11.97
CA VAL A 580 35.15 -27.23 -10.52
C VAL A 580 33.75 -27.61 -10.02
N GLN A 581 33.69 -28.32 -8.90
CA GLN A 581 32.42 -28.76 -8.31
C GLN A 581 32.43 -28.67 -6.78
N ARG A 582 31.23 -28.56 -6.20
CA ARG A 582 30.99 -28.52 -4.76
C ARG A 582 29.62 -29.13 -4.45
N SER A 583 29.49 -29.75 -3.28
CA SER A 583 28.22 -30.32 -2.81
C SER A 583 27.81 -29.77 -1.44
N ARG A 584 26.51 -29.77 -1.19
CA ARG A 584 25.83 -29.43 0.08
C ARG A 584 24.80 -30.53 0.37
N GLN A 585 24.61 -30.87 1.64
CA GLN A 585 23.47 -31.70 2.06
C GLN A 585 22.25 -30.81 2.35
N LEU A 586 21.07 -31.29 1.97
CA LEU A 586 19.77 -30.68 2.21
C LEU A 586 18.83 -31.72 2.81
N THR A 587 18.28 -31.48 4.00
CA THR A 587 17.28 -32.38 4.59
C THR A 587 15.88 -31.82 4.32
N VAL A 588 15.08 -32.59 3.59
CA VAL A 588 13.67 -32.32 3.31
C VAL A 588 12.84 -32.98 4.40
N ALA A 589 12.11 -32.18 5.17
CA ALA A 589 11.25 -32.65 6.24
C ALA A 589 9.92 -33.22 5.70
N PRO A 590 9.28 -34.16 6.41
CA PRO A 590 7.97 -34.68 6.02
C PRO A 590 6.89 -33.60 6.01
N GLU A 591 5.84 -33.86 5.23
CA GLU A 591 4.60 -33.08 5.28
C GLU A 591 4.05 -33.07 6.72
N PRO A 592 3.56 -31.93 7.24
CA PRO A 592 3.01 -31.87 8.59
C PRO A 592 1.78 -32.78 8.78
N PRO A 593 1.54 -33.28 10.02
CA PRO A 593 0.40 -34.15 10.29
C PRO A 593 -0.95 -33.43 10.04
N PRO A 594 -1.99 -34.15 9.59
CA PRO A 594 -3.29 -33.56 9.30
C PRO A 594 -4.02 -33.15 10.58
N VAL A 595 -4.22 -31.85 10.76
CA VAL A 595 -4.85 -31.20 11.92
C VAL A 595 -6.33 -31.57 12.07
N ARG A 596 -6.79 -31.72 13.31
CA ARG A 596 -8.16 -32.05 13.73
C ARG A 596 -8.59 -31.23 14.95
N CYS A 597 -9.91 -31.12 15.16
CA CYS A 597 -10.48 -30.49 16.35
C CYS A 597 -10.04 -31.17 17.64
N GLY A 598 -9.50 -30.38 18.58
CA GLY A 598 -8.96 -30.82 19.86
C GLY A 598 -7.47 -31.21 19.83
N ASP A 599 -6.79 -31.09 18.69
CA ASP A 599 -5.36 -31.41 18.61
C ASP A 599 -4.49 -30.48 19.47
N VAL A 600 -3.47 -31.07 20.09
CA VAL A 600 -2.40 -30.35 20.81
C VAL A 600 -1.13 -30.37 19.95
N LEU A 601 -0.86 -29.24 19.31
CA LEU A 601 0.24 -29.04 18.39
C LEU A 601 1.55 -28.82 19.17
N THR A 602 2.47 -29.78 19.04
CA THR A 602 3.83 -29.75 19.58
C THR A 602 4.91 -29.56 18.50
N ALA A 603 4.48 -29.41 17.25
CA ALA A 603 5.30 -29.12 16.07
C ALA A 603 4.48 -28.30 15.06
N SER A 604 5.15 -27.62 14.13
CA SER A 604 4.50 -26.85 13.07
C SER A 604 3.55 -27.71 12.22
N ALA A 605 2.38 -27.15 11.90
CA ALA A 605 1.28 -27.84 11.25
C ALA A 605 0.62 -26.97 10.16
N VAL A 606 -0.13 -27.61 9.25
CA VAL A 606 -0.92 -26.92 8.24
C VAL A 606 -2.35 -27.44 8.23
N LEU A 607 -3.31 -26.54 8.10
CA LEU A 607 -4.70 -26.91 7.87
C LEU A 607 -4.90 -27.26 6.38
N LYS A 608 -5.79 -28.23 6.10
CA LYS A 608 -6.03 -28.77 4.75
C LYS A 608 -7.50 -28.74 4.32
N ASN A 609 -8.40 -28.48 5.25
CA ASN A 609 -9.85 -28.38 5.08
C ASN A 609 -10.39 -27.52 6.24
N ASP A 610 -11.54 -26.89 6.04
CA ASP A 610 -12.26 -26.20 7.11
C ASP A 610 -12.71 -27.19 8.21
N LEU A 611 -12.70 -26.75 9.47
CA LEU A 611 -13.10 -27.56 10.62
C LEU A 611 -14.18 -26.86 11.45
N VAL A 612 -15.28 -27.58 11.68
CA VAL A 612 -16.32 -27.21 12.67
C VAL A 612 -16.09 -28.04 13.93
N CYS A 613 -15.71 -27.39 15.02
CA CYS A 613 -15.27 -28.03 16.25
C CYS A 613 -16.34 -27.95 17.35
N PRO A 614 -16.81 -29.08 17.92
CA PRO A 614 -17.84 -29.11 18.95
C PRO A 614 -17.29 -28.97 20.39
N ASN A 615 -15.96 -29.03 20.55
CA ASN A 615 -15.28 -28.87 21.83
C ASN A 615 -15.05 -27.38 22.13
N ASP A 616 -14.91 -27.03 23.41
CA ASP A 616 -14.53 -25.68 23.85
C ASP A 616 -13.29 -25.16 23.10
N ILE A 617 -12.21 -25.93 23.06
CA ILE A 617 -10.97 -25.52 22.38
C ILE A 617 -10.87 -26.28 21.04
N ALA A 618 -10.80 -25.54 19.94
CA ALA A 618 -10.64 -26.14 18.61
C ALA A 618 -9.20 -26.59 18.33
N LEU A 619 -8.17 -25.81 18.69
CA LEU A 619 -6.75 -26.20 18.65
C LEU A 619 -5.97 -25.65 19.84
N THR A 620 -4.97 -26.39 20.32
CA THR A 620 -3.99 -25.91 21.29
C THR A 620 -2.57 -25.97 20.72
N ILE A 621 -1.78 -24.91 20.86
CA ILE A 621 -0.33 -24.90 20.61
C ILE A 621 0.38 -24.89 21.97
N ALA A 622 1.22 -25.91 22.21
CA ALA A 622 1.81 -26.20 23.52
C ALA A 622 3.34 -26.42 23.47
N ALA A 623 4.01 -25.95 22.41
CA ALA A 623 5.46 -26.01 22.26
C ALA A 623 6.00 -24.77 21.53
N ASP A 624 7.29 -24.51 21.70
CA ASP A 624 7.97 -23.35 21.07
C ASP A 624 8.21 -23.56 19.57
N ASN A 625 8.39 -22.46 18.84
CA ASN A 625 8.76 -22.44 17.42
C ASN A 625 7.73 -23.14 16.50
N VAL A 626 6.48 -23.30 16.97
CA VAL A 626 5.37 -23.87 16.21
C VAL A 626 4.79 -22.82 15.26
N THR A 627 4.76 -23.15 13.96
CA THR A 627 3.99 -22.41 12.95
C THR A 627 2.72 -23.19 12.59
N LEU A 628 1.56 -22.53 12.66
CA LEU A 628 0.28 -23.03 12.18
C LEU A 628 -0.17 -22.17 10.99
N ASP A 629 -0.09 -22.73 9.78
CA ASP A 629 -0.65 -22.09 8.57
C ASP A 629 -2.04 -22.67 8.31
N LEU A 630 -3.07 -21.81 8.35
CA LEU A 630 -4.45 -22.25 8.10
C LEU A 630 -4.77 -22.34 6.59
N ARG A 631 -3.87 -21.93 5.69
CA ARG A 631 -3.97 -22.07 4.23
C ARG A 631 -5.26 -21.51 3.59
N GLY A 632 -5.85 -20.49 4.20
CA GLY A 632 -7.12 -19.87 3.81
C GLY A 632 -8.36 -20.53 4.43
N HIS A 633 -8.20 -21.65 5.14
CA HIS A 633 -9.32 -22.42 5.72
C HIS A 633 -9.93 -21.76 6.96
N THR A 634 -11.16 -22.18 7.26
CA THR A 634 -11.93 -21.74 8.43
C THR A 634 -11.84 -22.73 9.58
N LEU A 635 -11.57 -22.23 10.79
CA LEU A 635 -11.95 -22.89 12.04
C LEU A 635 -13.21 -22.24 12.59
N SER A 636 -14.19 -23.03 13.00
CA SER A 636 -15.43 -22.52 13.60
C SER A 636 -16.00 -23.47 14.66
N THR A 637 -17.05 -23.03 15.36
CA THR A 637 -17.90 -23.89 16.20
C THR A 637 -19.37 -23.60 15.95
N ASP A 638 -20.22 -24.62 16.12
CA ASP A 638 -21.68 -24.48 16.14
C ASP A 638 -22.26 -24.52 17.56
N THR A 639 -21.43 -24.77 18.56
CA THR A 639 -21.82 -24.90 19.98
C THR A 639 -20.90 -24.05 20.86
N PRO A 640 -20.87 -22.71 20.69
CA PRO A 640 -20.06 -21.84 21.53
C PRO A 640 -20.47 -21.92 23.01
N SER A 641 -19.46 -21.96 23.87
CA SER A 641 -19.53 -22.02 25.33
C SER A 641 -18.77 -20.82 25.94
N GLU A 642 -18.96 -20.59 27.25
CA GLU A 642 -18.23 -19.53 27.99
C GLU A 642 -16.70 -19.71 27.99
N THR A 643 -16.22 -20.90 27.62
CA THR A 643 -14.80 -21.30 27.49
C THR A 643 -14.33 -21.40 26.04
N SER A 644 -15.21 -21.20 25.05
CA SER A 644 -14.92 -21.55 23.66
C SER A 644 -13.82 -20.70 23.01
N THR A 645 -12.77 -21.36 22.53
CA THR A 645 -11.53 -20.75 22.00
C THR A 645 -11.13 -21.40 20.67
N GLY A 646 -10.91 -20.60 19.64
CA GLY A 646 -10.48 -21.09 18.32
C GLY A 646 -9.07 -21.69 18.35
N ILE A 647 -8.07 -20.88 18.67
CA ILE A 647 -6.68 -21.35 18.86
C ILE A 647 -6.18 -20.86 20.22
N LYS A 648 -5.80 -21.79 21.09
CA LYS A 648 -5.14 -21.48 22.37
C LYS A 648 -3.63 -21.68 22.25
N VAL A 649 -2.83 -20.70 22.67
CA VAL A 649 -1.38 -20.83 22.83
C VAL A 649 -1.07 -20.75 24.32
N ALA A 650 -0.71 -21.89 24.92
CA ALA A 650 -0.44 -22.03 26.36
C ALA A 650 0.29 -23.34 26.67
N GLY A 651 1.03 -23.38 27.77
CA GLY A 651 1.73 -24.59 28.23
C GLY A 651 1.92 -24.64 29.75
N SER A 652 2.75 -25.58 30.22
CA SER A 652 3.19 -25.66 31.63
C SER A 652 4.34 -24.69 31.98
N ARG A 653 4.70 -23.83 31.03
CA ARG A 653 5.72 -22.78 31.06
C ARG A 653 5.41 -21.79 29.94
N THR A 654 6.10 -20.65 29.91
CA THR A 654 6.04 -19.72 28.79
C THR A 654 6.34 -20.40 27.45
N ILE A 655 5.47 -20.19 26.45
CA ILE A 655 5.63 -20.68 25.08
C ILE A 655 6.24 -19.58 24.19
N GLN A 656 7.23 -19.93 23.37
CA GLN A 656 8.02 -18.96 22.60
C GLN A 656 7.91 -19.14 21.07
N ASN A 657 8.01 -18.05 20.32
CA ASN A 657 8.16 -18.03 18.85
C ASN A 657 7.02 -18.72 18.08
N THR A 658 5.77 -18.61 18.55
CA THR A 658 4.61 -19.18 17.83
C THR A 658 4.20 -18.29 16.66
N THR A 659 3.88 -18.88 15.50
CA THR A 659 3.28 -18.16 14.36
C THR A 659 1.94 -18.80 13.99
N ILE A 660 0.89 -18.01 13.80
CA ILE A 660 -0.42 -18.44 13.28
C ILE A 660 -0.76 -17.53 12.09
N LYS A 661 -1.09 -18.11 10.93
CA LYS A 661 -1.32 -17.29 9.73
C LYS A 661 -2.38 -17.83 8.78
N ASN A 662 -2.86 -16.93 7.91
CA ASN A 662 -3.54 -17.23 6.66
C ASN A 662 -4.83 -18.07 6.84
N GLY A 663 -5.89 -17.49 7.41
CA GLY A 663 -7.18 -18.18 7.53
C GLY A 663 -8.20 -17.47 8.40
N THR A 664 -9.34 -18.14 8.65
CA THR A 664 -10.50 -17.56 9.35
C THR A 664 -10.80 -18.27 10.66
N LEU A 665 -11.04 -17.51 11.73
CA LEU A 665 -11.55 -18.00 13.01
C LEU A 665 -12.92 -17.34 13.27
N THR A 666 -13.97 -18.12 13.48
CA THR A 666 -15.33 -17.55 13.62
C THR A 666 -16.19 -18.32 14.62
N ARG A 667 -17.20 -17.65 15.19
CA ARG A 667 -18.24 -18.21 16.10
C ARG A 667 -17.75 -18.73 17.46
N PHE A 668 -16.44 -18.77 17.73
CA PHE A 668 -15.90 -18.96 19.09
C PHE A 668 -16.09 -17.70 19.93
N ARG A 669 -16.21 -17.85 21.25
CA ARG A 669 -16.25 -16.72 22.19
C ARG A 669 -14.91 -15.99 22.28
N THR A 670 -13.80 -16.73 22.11
CA THR A 670 -12.45 -16.20 21.95
C THR A 670 -11.82 -16.72 20.65
N GLY A 671 -11.28 -15.84 19.81
CA GLY A 671 -10.65 -16.23 18.55
C GLY A 671 -9.30 -16.90 18.79
N VAL A 672 -8.32 -16.10 19.23
CA VAL A 672 -6.99 -16.56 19.67
C VAL A 672 -6.83 -16.24 21.16
N GLY A 673 -6.59 -17.26 21.98
CA GLY A 673 -6.31 -17.12 23.41
C GLY A 673 -4.83 -17.35 23.71
N LEU A 674 -4.15 -16.36 24.26
CA LEU A 674 -2.73 -16.38 24.61
C LEU A 674 -2.57 -16.36 26.14
N THR A 675 -1.75 -17.26 26.68
CA THR A 675 -1.47 -17.32 28.13
C THR A 675 -0.03 -17.77 28.35
N ASP A 676 0.76 -16.94 29.03
CA ASP A 676 2.21 -17.12 29.23
C ASP A 676 2.94 -17.35 27.89
N VAL A 677 3.08 -16.29 27.09
CA VAL A 677 3.68 -16.39 25.75
C VAL A 677 4.70 -15.29 25.46
N SER A 678 5.62 -15.56 24.54
CA SER A 678 6.59 -14.58 24.06
C SER A 678 6.88 -14.73 22.55
N GLY A 679 6.87 -13.65 21.79
CA GLY A 679 7.20 -13.66 20.36
C GLY A 679 6.13 -14.33 19.49
N VAL A 680 4.85 -14.01 19.73
CA VAL A 680 3.72 -14.60 18.99
C VAL A 680 3.37 -13.76 17.78
N LYS A 681 3.34 -14.36 16.59
CA LYS A 681 3.05 -13.67 15.32
C LYS A 681 1.73 -14.13 14.70
N LEU A 682 0.82 -13.18 14.47
CA LEU A 682 -0.46 -13.40 13.80
C LEU A 682 -0.46 -12.63 12.47
N SER A 683 -0.73 -13.30 11.33
CA SER A 683 -0.74 -12.61 10.02
C SER A 683 -1.73 -13.15 8.99
N ALA A 684 -2.29 -12.26 8.16
CA ALA A 684 -3.28 -12.61 7.12
C ALA A 684 -4.50 -13.39 7.68
N MET A 685 -4.99 -12.98 8.84
CA MET A 685 -6.09 -13.64 9.55
C MET A 685 -7.40 -12.85 9.41
N THR A 686 -8.54 -13.55 9.45
CA THR A 686 -9.84 -12.93 9.79
C THR A 686 -10.37 -13.57 11.07
N VAL A 687 -10.72 -12.77 12.06
CA VAL A 687 -11.22 -13.23 13.35
C VAL A 687 -12.55 -12.55 13.67
N ALA A 688 -13.54 -13.37 13.99
CA ALA A 688 -14.93 -12.97 14.24
C ALA A 688 -15.47 -13.73 15.46
N SER A 689 -15.05 -13.32 16.65
CA SER A 689 -15.53 -13.88 17.91
C SER A 689 -16.99 -13.48 18.18
N SER A 690 -17.72 -14.35 18.87
CA SER A 690 -19.10 -14.12 19.32
C SER A 690 -19.14 -13.45 20.70
N ALA A 691 -18.12 -12.65 21.06
CA ALA A 691 -18.03 -11.99 22.35
C ALA A 691 -19.11 -10.90 22.52
N ASP A 692 -19.90 -10.96 23.59
CA ASP A 692 -20.79 -9.87 24.00
C ASP A 692 -20.02 -8.86 24.85
N ALA A 693 -19.67 -7.71 24.26
CA ALA A 693 -18.83 -6.67 24.89
C ALA A 693 -19.50 -5.89 26.05
N ASN A 694 -20.60 -6.40 26.60
CA ASN A 694 -21.35 -5.80 27.71
C ASN A 694 -21.08 -6.48 29.06
N ASN A 695 -20.29 -7.56 29.11
CA ASN A 695 -20.06 -8.36 30.31
C ASN A 695 -18.55 -8.57 30.60
N PHE A 696 -17.88 -7.50 31.03
CA PHE A 696 -16.41 -7.39 31.11
C PHE A 696 -15.72 -8.37 32.06
N GLU A 697 -16.45 -9.00 32.99
CA GLU A 697 -15.85 -9.88 34.02
C GLU A 697 -15.34 -11.23 33.48
N GLN A 698 -15.54 -11.57 32.19
CA GLN A 698 -15.29 -12.93 31.68
C GLN A 698 -14.66 -13.01 30.27
N LEU A 699 -13.33 -12.90 30.16
CA LEU A 699 -12.46 -13.67 29.23
C LEU A 699 -12.90 -13.84 27.74
N ALA A 700 -13.36 -12.81 27.03
CA ALA A 700 -13.88 -12.94 25.65
C ALA A 700 -13.29 -11.91 24.65
N GLY A 701 -12.84 -12.35 23.47
CA GLY A 701 -12.44 -11.45 22.38
C GLY A 701 -11.77 -12.10 21.19
N ASP A 702 -11.58 -11.36 20.09
CA ASP A 702 -10.94 -11.89 18.87
C ASP A 702 -9.50 -12.32 19.17
N ILE A 703 -8.75 -11.47 19.88
CA ILE A 703 -7.46 -11.83 20.47
C ILE A 703 -7.49 -11.50 21.97
N TYR A 704 -7.27 -12.51 22.79
CA TYR A 704 -7.22 -12.39 24.25
C TYR A 704 -5.82 -12.77 24.75
N GLY A 705 -5.21 -11.96 25.60
CA GLY A 705 -3.84 -12.19 26.08
C GLY A 705 -3.60 -11.91 27.55
N VAL A 706 -2.89 -12.82 28.21
CA VAL A 706 -2.44 -12.75 29.61
C VAL A 706 -0.96 -13.08 29.66
N ASN A 707 -0.13 -12.20 30.24
CA ASN A 707 1.34 -12.36 30.26
C ASN A 707 1.90 -12.71 28.87
N ALA A 708 1.49 -11.91 27.87
CA ALA A 708 1.74 -12.16 26.46
C ALA A 708 2.67 -11.08 25.87
N LEU A 709 3.95 -11.41 25.71
CA LEU A 709 5.03 -10.49 25.33
C LEU A 709 5.40 -10.60 23.84
N ASP A 710 5.85 -9.51 23.24
CA ASP A 710 6.24 -9.44 21.81
C ASP A 710 5.18 -10.09 20.89
N VAL A 711 3.91 -9.70 21.08
CA VAL A 711 2.81 -10.13 20.22
C VAL A 711 2.73 -9.20 19.01
N GLN A 712 2.89 -9.77 17.81
CA GLN A 712 2.93 -9.03 16.54
C GLN A 712 1.76 -9.46 15.67
N VAL A 713 0.81 -8.56 15.41
CA VAL A 713 -0.38 -8.82 14.57
C VAL A 713 -0.28 -7.96 13.31
N SER A 714 -0.49 -8.56 12.13
CA SER A 714 -0.41 -7.84 10.86
C SER A 714 -1.43 -8.32 9.82
N HIS A 715 -1.84 -7.45 8.89
CA HIS A 715 -2.69 -7.81 7.75
C HIS A 715 -3.96 -8.57 8.17
N THR A 716 -4.54 -8.20 9.31
CA THR A 716 -5.55 -9.01 10.00
C THR A 716 -6.84 -8.21 10.19
N ASN A 717 -7.98 -8.87 9.98
CA ASN A 717 -9.31 -8.31 10.22
C ASN A 717 -9.88 -8.85 11.54
N LEU A 718 -10.11 -7.96 12.51
CA LEU A 718 -10.70 -8.26 13.81
C LEU A 718 -12.09 -7.62 13.85
N THR A 719 -13.14 -8.44 13.97
CA THR A 719 -14.53 -8.06 13.67
C THR A 719 -15.55 -8.41 14.75
N GLY A 720 -15.13 -9.06 15.84
CA GLY A 720 -15.95 -9.27 17.02
C GLY A 720 -16.16 -7.98 17.82
N ASN A 721 -16.98 -8.04 18.87
CA ASN A 721 -17.25 -6.87 19.71
C ASN A 721 -16.11 -6.59 20.72
N ALA A 722 -15.13 -7.49 20.85
CA ALA A 722 -13.91 -7.25 21.61
C ALA A 722 -12.66 -7.60 20.75
N PRO A 723 -12.24 -6.72 19.81
CA PRO A 723 -11.16 -7.04 18.87
C PRO A 723 -9.81 -7.37 19.53
N PHE A 724 -9.49 -6.77 20.67
CA PHE A 724 -8.47 -7.30 21.55
C PHE A 724 -8.72 -6.96 23.02
N MET A 725 -8.28 -7.86 23.91
CA MET A 725 -8.11 -7.55 25.33
C MET A 725 -6.79 -8.16 25.80
N PHE A 726 -5.85 -7.30 26.20
CA PHE A 726 -4.53 -7.69 26.69
C PHE A 726 -4.32 -7.18 28.11
N HIS A 727 -3.86 -8.06 28.99
CA HIS A 727 -3.58 -7.71 30.39
C HIS A 727 -2.43 -8.50 31.00
N GLU A 728 -2.15 -8.23 32.28
CA GLU A 728 -1.03 -8.77 33.08
C GLU A 728 0.34 -8.68 32.37
N ASN A 729 0.90 -7.47 32.29
CA ASN A 729 2.23 -7.18 31.69
C ASN A 729 2.37 -7.61 30.22
N SER A 730 1.31 -7.55 29.42
CA SER A 730 1.39 -7.93 28.00
C SER A 730 2.00 -6.82 27.13
N ASP A 731 2.63 -7.17 26.01
CA ASP A 731 3.16 -6.23 25.01
C ASP A 731 2.75 -6.66 23.59
N ILE A 732 1.92 -5.83 22.94
CA ILE A 732 1.38 -6.10 21.60
C ILE A 732 1.57 -4.91 20.64
N ARG A 733 1.99 -5.22 19.41
CA ARG A 733 1.88 -4.33 18.24
C ARG A 733 0.94 -4.94 17.20
N ILE A 734 -0.13 -4.22 16.87
CA ILE A 734 -1.01 -4.48 15.73
C ILE A 734 -0.67 -3.48 14.63
N ALA A 735 -0.35 -3.97 13.43
CA ALA A 735 0.03 -3.13 12.28
C ALA A 735 -0.80 -3.49 11.03
N ASN A 736 -1.00 -2.57 10.09
CA ASN A 736 -1.60 -2.84 8.76
C ASN A 736 -2.88 -3.70 8.83
N SER A 737 -3.78 -3.40 9.77
CA SER A 737 -4.91 -4.26 10.15
C SER A 737 -6.23 -3.48 10.25
N THR A 738 -7.37 -4.18 10.23
CA THR A 738 -8.70 -3.57 10.39
C THR A 738 -9.38 -4.08 11.65
N LEU A 739 -9.73 -3.16 12.56
CA LEU A 739 -10.46 -3.44 13.80
C LEU A 739 -11.85 -2.80 13.68
N SER A 740 -12.87 -3.59 13.31
CA SER A 740 -14.23 -3.08 13.08
C SER A 740 -15.30 -4.17 13.11
N ASN A 741 -16.32 -4.04 13.97
CA ASN A 741 -17.53 -4.85 13.90
C ASN A 741 -18.57 -4.24 12.93
N ASN A 742 -19.69 -4.94 12.71
CA ASN A 742 -20.76 -4.50 11.81
C ASN A 742 -21.77 -3.49 12.42
N ALA A 743 -21.41 -2.85 13.55
CA ALA A 743 -22.30 -1.93 14.24
C ALA A 743 -22.45 -0.58 13.50
N LYS A 744 -23.66 0.01 13.57
CA LYS A 744 -24.00 1.21 12.78
C LYS A 744 -23.81 2.49 13.57
N GLN A 745 -24.18 2.52 14.85
CA GLN A 745 -23.90 3.63 15.75
C GLN A 745 -22.48 3.47 16.31
N ARG A 746 -21.76 4.57 16.57
CA ARG A 746 -20.39 4.49 17.10
C ARG A 746 -20.35 3.84 18.49
N ALA A 747 -21.34 4.15 19.33
CA ALA A 747 -21.51 3.57 20.66
C ALA A 747 -21.86 2.07 20.68
N GLU A 748 -22.31 1.48 19.56
CA GLU A 748 -22.61 0.04 19.44
C GLU A 748 -21.39 -0.79 19.00
N ARG A 749 -20.25 -0.13 18.70
CA ARG A 749 -19.06 -0.79 18.17
C ARG A 749 -18.25 -1.51 19.23
N GLY A 750 -17.38 -2.39 18.76
CA GLY A 750 -16.51 -3.16 19.63
C GLY A 750 -15.55 -2.31 20.46
N LYS A 751 -15.09 -2.87 21.58
CA LYS A 751 -14.15 -2.26 22.52
C LYS A 751 -12.80 -2.96 22.50
N ALA A 752 -11.72 -2.22 22.69
CA ALA A 752 -10.38 -2.77 22.81
C ALA A 752 -9.73 -2.36 24.14
N LEU A 753 -9.14 -3.31 24.85
CA LEU A 753 -8.62 -3.11 26.22
C LEU A 753 -7.13 -3.45 26.34
N CYS A 754 -6.40 -2.58 27.03
CA CYS A 754 -4.97 -2.73 27.32
C CYS A 754 -4.71 -2.42 28.80
N THR A 755 -4.71 -3.43 29.67
CA THR A 755 -4.82 -3.22 31.12
C THR A 755 -3.69 -3.89 31.91
N SER A 756 -3.62 -3.63 33.22
CA SER A 756 -2.70 -4.26 34.16
C SER A 756 -1.23 -4.22 33.70
N HIS A 757 -0.68 -3.01 33.59
CA HIS A 757 0.72 -2.72 33.18
C HIS A 757 1.09 -3.16 31.75
N SER A 758 0.14 -3.22 30.82
CA SER A 758 0.36 -3.66 29.44
C SER A 758 0.74 -2.52 28.48
N ARG A 759 1.37 -2.88 27.35
CA ARG A 759 1.69 -1.97 26.24
C ARG A 759 0.94 -2.42 24.99
N CYS A 760 0.18 -1.51 24.38
CA CYS A 760 -0.53 -1.78 23.13
C CYS A 760 -0.24 -0.69 22.10
N THR A 761 0.26 -1.10 20.95
CA THR A 761 0.62 -0.21 19.84
C THR A 761 -0.20 -0.56 18.60
N LEU A 762 -0.94 0.40 18.06
CA LEU A 762 -1.75 0.26 16.86
C LEU A 762 -1.12 1.12 15.76
N ALA A 763 -0.76 0.52 14.63
CA ALA A 763 -0.02 1.20 13.57
C ALA A 763 -0.64 0.97 12.18
N GLU A 764 -0.65 2.00 11.33
CA GLU A 764 -0.98 1.87 9.89
C GLU A 764 -2.34 1.15 9.65
N SER A 765 -3.29 1.33 10.58
CA SER A 765 -4.48 0.49 10.71
C SER A 765 -5.79 1.27 10.57
N VAL A 766 -6.89 0.57 10.33
CA VAL A 766 -8.24 1.14 10.30
C VAL A 766 -8.98 0.73 11.58
N LEU A 767 -9.28 1.70 12.44
CA LEU A 767 -9.89 1.47 13.75
C LEU A 767 -11.31 2.05 13.75
N LYS A 768 -12.34 1.20 13.88
CA LYS A 768 -13.75 1.59 13.99
C LYS A 768 -14.36 0.94 15.23
N LEU A 769 -14.18 1.60 16.36
CA LEU A 769 -14.47 1.08 17.70
C LEU A 769 -15.40 2.03 18.44
N SER A 770 -15.85 1.62 19.63
CA SER A 770 -16.50 2.53 20.59
C SER A 770 -15.50 3.03 21.64
N ASP A 771 -14.54 2.19 22.03
CA ASP A 771 -13.56 2.47 23.08
C ASP A 771 -12.22 1.75 22.81
N ILE A 772 -11.13 2.39 23.21
CA ILE A 772 -9.75 1.87 23.21
C ILE A 772 -9.10 2.32 24.54
N SER A 773 -9.18 1.54 25.61
CA SER A 773 -8.89 2.02 26.98
C SER A 773 -8.09 1.06 27.87
N CYS A 774 -7.75 1.53 29.07
CA CYS A 774 -6.98 0.80 30.08
C CYS A 774 -7.79 0.36 31.31
N ALA A 775 -9.13 0.40 31.22
CA ALA A 775 -10.11 -0.07 32.22
C ALA A 775 -10.07 0.63 33.61
N ASP A 776 -10.73 0.05 34.62
CA ASP A 776 -11.44 0.79 35.68
C ASP A 776 -10.65 1.25 36.92
N GLU A 777 -9.31 1.14 36.93
CA GLU A 777 -8.44 1.82 37.91
C GLU A 777 -7.37 2.67 37.18
N VAL A 778 -6.58 3.45 37.92
CA VAL A 778 -5.53 4.29 37.32
C VAL A 778 -4.30 3.42 37.05
N ASP A 779 -4.34 2.75 35.91
CA ASP A 779 -3.43 1.66 35.55
C ASP A 779 -2.16 2.14 34.82
N GLN A 780 -1.06 1.40 34.98
CA GLN A 780 0.25 1.70 34.39
C GLN A 780 0.38 1.22 32.93
N SER A 781 -0.73 1.14 32.20
CA SER A 781 -0.74 0.71 30.80
C SER A 781 -0.52 1.85 29.80
N TYR A 782 0.03 1.49 28.64
CA TYR A 782 0.51 2.39 27.60
C TYR A 782 -0.20 2.12 26.27
N LEU A 783 -0.81 3.15 25.68
CA LEU A 783 -1.43 3.10 24.36
C LEU A 783 -0.65 3.98 23.37
N SER A 784 -0.22 3.43 22.24
CA SER A 784 0.23 4.22 21.08
C SER A 784 -0.62 3.93 19.86
N ILE A 785 -1.02 4.97 19.12
CA ILE A 785 -1.72 4.86 17.84
C ILE A 785 -0.95 5.72 16.81
N GLU A 786 -0.48 5.08 15.74
CA GLU A 786 0.46 5.64 14.77
C GLU A 786 -0.08 5.46 13.33
N GLY A 787 -0.06 6.51 12.49
CA GLY A 787 -0.30 6.39 11.05
C GLY A 787 -1.68 5.83 10.63
N SER A 788 -2.68 5.88 11.50
CA SER A 788 -3.93 5.12 11.38
C SER A 788 -5.16 5.98 11.02
N ASP A 789 -6.16 5.36 10.39
CA ASP A 789 -7.53 5.91 10.22
C ASP A 789 -8.33 5.55 11.49
N VAL A 790 -8.62 6.53 12.36
CA VAL A 790 -9.16 6.33 13.71
C VAL A 790 -10.57 6.91 13.87
N ASP A 791 -11.54 6.04 14.09
CA ASP A 791 -12.93 6.36 14.38
C ASP A 791 -13.40 5.59 15.63
N SER A 792 -13.05 6.14 16.81
CA SER A 792 -13.52 5.67 18.12
C SER A 792 -14.25 6.80 18.86
N THR A 793 -15.25 6.47 19.69
CA THR A 793 -15.90 7.47 20.57
C THR A 793 -15.05 7.78 21.79
N GLU A 794 -14.34 6.80 22.34
CA GLU A 794 -13.41 6.97 23.47
C GLU A 794 -12.02 6.44 23.12
N ILE A 795 -10.97 7.12 23.57
CA ILE A 795 -9.57 6.73 23.38
C ILE A 795 -8.77 7.05 24.65
N GLY A 796 -8.06 6.05 25.17
CA GLY A 796 -7.08 6.19 26.23
C GLY A 796 -7.64 6.39 27.64
N TYR A 797 -8.92 6.09 27.88
CA TYR A 797 -9.53 6.22 29.22
C TYR A 797 -8.67 5.48 30.27
N ARG A 798 -8.28 6.22 31.32
CA ARG A 798 -7.44 5.80 32.46
C ARG A 798 -6.02 5.28 32.17
N CYS A 799 -5.54 5.33 30.94
CA CYS A 799 -4.18 4.92 30.61
C CYS A 799 -3.12 5.84 31.24
N HIS A 800 -1.99 5.29 31.71
CA HIS A 800 -0.88 6.11 32.21
C HIS A 800 -0.27 6.97 31.08
N SER A 801 -0.14 6.43 29.87
CA SER A 801 0.29 7.22 28.71
C SER A 801 -0.46 6.86 27.43
N VAL A 802 -0.83 7.89 26.66
CA VAL A 802 -1.48 7.80 25.36
C VAL A 802 -0.65 8.60 24.35
N THR A 803 -0.23 7.96 23.26
CA THR A 803 0.45 8.62 22.14
C THR A 803 -0.40 8.49 20.88
N LEU A 804 -0.74 9.61 20.25
CA LEU A 804 -1.43 9.68 18.95
C LEU A 804 -0.51 10.41 17.97
N LYS A 805 0.05 9.71 16.98
CA LYS A 805 0.95 10.29 15.98
C LYS A 805 0.53 10.04 14.53
N ASN A 806 0.50 11.10 13.72
CA ASN A 806 0.30 11.02 12.26
C ASN A 806 -1.00 10.28 11.85
N ASN A 807 -2.05 10.38 12.67
CA ASN A 807 -3.33 9.71 12.41
C ASN A 807 -4.36 10.63 11.75
N ARG A 808 -5.36 10.03 11.12
CA ARG A 808 -6.59 10.69 10.66
C ARG A 808 -7.70 10.37 11.66
N ILE A 809 -8.20 11.36 12.39
CA ILE A 809 -8.99 11.16 13.62
C ILE A 809 -10.41 11.73 13.47
N LEU A 810 -11.44 10.96 13.79
CA LEU A 810 -12.79 11.47 14.07
C LEU A 810 -12.97 11.79 15.58
N PRO A 811 -13.91 12.67 15.97
CA PRO A 811 -13.98 13.20 17.33
C PRO A 811 -14.18 12.11 18.39
N PHE A 812 -13.45 12.25 19.49
CA PHE A 812 -13.40 11.30 20.60
C PHE A 812 -13.31 12.03 21.95
N THR A 813 -13.68 11.34 23.02
CA THR A 813 -13.42 11.76 24.40
C THR A 813 -12.24 11.00 24.99
N ASN A 814 -11.40 11.69 25.74
CA ASN A 814 -10.52 11.09 26.74
C ASN A 814 -10.89 11.63 28.12
N HIS A 815 -10.98 10.72 29.09
CA HIS A 815 -11.12 11.07 30.49
C HIS A 815 -10.05 10.36 31.34
N ALA A 816 -9.22 11.16 32.00
CA ALA A 816 -8.23 10.75 33.01
C ALA A 816 -7.10 9.81 32.53
N ALA A 817 -6.62 9.97 31.29
CA ALA A 817 -5.23 9.55 31.01
C ALA A 817 -4.24 10.47 31.75
N GLN A 818 -3.13 9.96 32.29
CA GLN A 818 -2.18 10.81 33.01
C GLN A 818 -1.34 11.69 32.06
N HIS A 819 -0.89 11.11 30.95
CA HIS A 819 -0.07 11.75 29.92
C HIS A 819 -0.67 11.51 28.53
N ILE A 820 -0.89 12.56 27.74
CA ILE A 820 -1.33 12.46 26.34
C ILE A 820 -0.40 13.25 25.42
N THR A 821 0.20 12.57 24.45
CA THR A 821 0.95 13.19 23.36
C THR A 821 0.14 13.10 22.07
N MET A 822 -0.14 14.23 21.43
CA MET A 822 -0.79 14.27 20.11
C MET A 822 0.10 15.04 19.14
N THR A 823 0.65 14.36 18.13
CA THR A 823 1.50 15.03 17.12
C THR A 823 1.17 14.65 15.68
N GLU A 824 1.25 15.62 14.77
CA GLU A 824 1.14 15.38 13.31
C GLU A 824 -0.22 14.81 12.85
N ASN A 825 -1.26 14.81 13.70
CA ASN A 825 -2.58 14.23 13.36
C ASN A 825 -3.47 15.23 12.59
N THR A 826 -4.38 14.71 11.76
CA THR A 826 -5.48 15.47 11.15
C THR A 826 -6.81 15.02 11.74
N ALA A 827 -7.43 15.86 12.56
CA ALA A 827 -8.74 15.64 13.16
C ALA A 827 -9.84 16.36 12.38
N PHE A 828 -10.94 15.67 12.05
CA PHE A 828 -12.04 16.25 11.25
C PHE A 828 -13.39 15.56 11.48
N THR A 829 -14.48 16.12 10.89
CA THR A 829 -15.75 15.38 10.71
C THR A 829 -16.20 15.36 9.26
N THR A 830 -17.04 14.38 8.93
CA THR A 830 -17.81 14.37 7.68
C THR A 830 -19.28 14.70 7.97
N PRO A 831 -20.09 15.09 6.96
CA PRO A 831 -21.54 15.20 7.12
C PRO A 831 -22.21 13.90 7.56
N GLU A 832 -21.61 12.76 7.20
CA GLU A 832 -22.08 11.39 7.49
C GLU A 832 -21.76 10.95 8.93
N SER A 833 -20.68 11.46 9.53
CA SER A 833 -20.28 11.15 10.91
C SER A 833 -21.00 12.00 11.97
N ARG A 834 -22.15 12.60 11.64
CA ARG A 834 -22.91 13.49 12.52
C ARG A 834 -23.96 12.73 13.33
N GLU A 835 -23.50 12.06 14.38
CA GLU A 835 -24.37 11.68 15.50
C GLU A 835 -24.92 12.94 16.22
N PRO A 836 -26.09 12.87 16.89
CA PRO A 836 -26.77 14.05 17.43
C PRO A 836 -26.08 14.61 18.68
N GLY A 837 -25.08 15.47 18.47
CA GLY A 837 -24.37 16.18 19.53
C GLY A 837 -23.31 17.17 18.99
N PRO A 838 -22.61 17.90 19.87
CA PRO A 838 -21.45 18.70 19.48
C PRO A 838 -20.30 17.77 19.08
N THR A 839 -19.73 17.98 17.89
CA THR A 839 -18.53 17.25 17.48
C THR A 839 -17.28 17.92 18.06
N ILE A 840 -16.56 17.20 18.91
CA ILE A 840 -15.49 17.74 19.77
C ILE A 840 -14.46 16.66 20.08
N ILE A 841 -13.16 16.99 20.00
CA ILE A 841 -12.14 16.24 20.75
C ILE A 841 -12.09 16.86 22.15
N SER A 842 -12.41 16.06 23.17
CA SER A 842 -12.44 16.50 24.57
C SER A 842 -11.44 15.70 25.39
N ILE A 843 -10.50 16.37 26.06
CA ILE A 843 -9.49 15.76 26.92
C ILE A 843 -9.66 16.28 28.34
N SER A 844 -9.76 15.39 29.32
CA SER A 844 -9.98 15.76 30.74
C SER A 844 -8.96 15.11 31.68
N TYR A 845 -8.51 15.83 32.70
CA TYR A 845 -7.66 15.34 33.80
C TYR A 845 -6.27 14.78 33.38
N ALA A 846 -5.68 15.34 32.32
CA ALA A 846 -4.40 14.91 31.76
C ALA A 846 -3.33 16.01 31.77
N SER A 847 -2.06 15.60 31.78
CA SER A 847 -0.98 16.43 31.23
C SER A 847 -0.83 16.14 29.73
N VAL A 848 -0.63 17.18 28.91
CA VAL A 848 -0.71 17.07 27.45
C VAL A 848 0.47 17.72 26.73
N ASP A 849 0.93 17.10 25.63
CA ASP A 849 1.78 17.74 24.62
C ASP A 849 1.12 17.56 23.24
N ILE A 850 0.47 18.63 22.77
CA ILE A 850 -0.36 18.64 21.57
C ILE A 850 0.30 19.55 20.55
N ALA A 851 1.04 18.99 19.59
CA ALA A 851 1.89 19.76 18.68
C ALA A 851 1.73 19.42 17.20
N ARG A 852 1.61 20.45 16.35
CA ARG A 852 1.57 20.33 14.88
C ARG A 852 0.44 19.44 14.33
N ASN A 853 -0.74 19.47 14.96
CA ASN A 853 -1.95 18.81 14.49
C ASN A 853 -2.84 19.79 13.70
N GLU A 854 -3.70 19.27 12.82
CA GLU A 854 -4.81 20.01 12.21
C GLU A 854 -6.14 19.59 12.86
N PHE A 855 -7.01 20.55 13.16
CA PHE A 855 -8.36 20.34 13.68
C PHE A 855 -9.36 21.13 12.81
N SER A 856 -10.14 20.46 11.98
CA SER A 856 -11.04 21.14 11.04
C SER A 856 -12.46 20.59 10.93
N ASN A 857 -13.41 21.47 10.60
CA ASN A 857 -14.82 21.11 10.35
C ASN A 857 -15.56 20.43 11.52
N MET A 858 -15.14 20.66 12.77
CA MET A 858 -15.83 20.20 13.99
C MET A 858 -16.76 21.27 14.57
N HIS A 859 -17.38 21.03 15.73
CA HIS A 859 -18.06 22.06 16.51
C HIS A 859 -17.05 22.81 17.39
N TYR A 860 -16.24 22.05 18.12
CA TYR A 860 -15.01 22.51 18.75
C TYR A 860 -13.85 21.74 18.12
N GLY A 861 -12.76 22.42 17.73
CA GLY A 861 -11.57 21.73 17.22
C GLY A 861 -10.92 20.85 18.30
N LEU A 862 -10.65 21.46 19.46
CA LEU A 862 -10.16 20.80 20.67
C LEU A 862 -10.70 21.52 21.91
N ALA A 863 -11.11 20.76 22.94
CA ALA A 863 -11.35 21.27 24.28
C ALA A 863 -10.55 20.48 25.32
N VAL A 864 -9.90 21.17 26.25
CA VAL A 864 -9.10 20.56 27.33
C VAL A 864 -9.61 21.05 28.69
N TRP A 865 -9.82 20.11 29.63
CA TRP A 865 -10.53 20.34 30.89
C TRP A 865 -9.71 19.85 32.09
N ARG A 866 -9.36 20.76 33.01
CA ARG A 866 -8.57 20.46 34.23
C ARG A 866 -7.25 19.74 33.92
N THR A 867 -6.53 20.33 32.97
CA THR A 867 -5.33 19.78 32.30
C THR A 867 -4.16 20.75 32.41
N SER A 868 -2.96 20.31 32.00
CA SER A 868 -1.73 21.11 31.97
C SER A 868 -0.81 20.70 30.80
N GLY A 869 0.22 21.51 30.49
CA GLY A 869 1.26 21.14 29.52
C GLY A 869 1.39 22.10 28.34
N ARG A 870 1.40 21.59 27.10
CA ARG A 870 1.75 22.36 25.90
C ARG A 870 0.77 22.12 24.75
N ILE A 871 0.38 23.19 24.08
CA ILE A 871 -0.43 23.16 22.86
C ILE A 871 0.24 24.09 21.85
N THR A 872 1.06 23.54 20.94
CA THR A 872 1.99 24.34 20.12
C THR A 872 1.96 24.03 18.61
N GLY A 873 1.88 25.09 17.78
CA GLY A 873 1.99 24.96 16.33
C GLY A 873 0.85 24.22 15.63
N ASN A 874 -0.32 24.11 16.26
CA ASN A 874 -1.50 23.43 15.68
C ASN A 874 -2.30 24.40 14.79
N THR A 875 -3.07 23.84 13.85
CA THR A 875 -3.97 24.60 12.97
C THR A 875 -5.43 24.26 13.26
N PHE A 876 -6.25 25.27 13.50
CA PHE A 876 -7.68 25.16 13.80
C PHE A 876 -8.48 25.91 12.72
N THR A 877 -9.13 25.17 11.83
CA THR A 877 -9.75 25.73 10.62
C THR A 877 -11.23 25.35 10.50
N THR A 878 -12.10 26.33 10.19
CA THR A 878 -13.54 26.09 9.92
C THR A 878 -14.26 25.24 10.97
N ASN A 879 -13.93 25.40 12.26
CA ASN A 879 -14.70 24.82 13.35
C ASN A 879 -15.90 25.73 13.69
N SER A 880 -17.07 25.14 13.92
CA SER A 880 -18.33 25.88 13.82
C SER A 880 -18.67 26.75 15.04
N LEU A 881 -18.01 26.54 16.19
CA LEU A 881 -18.09 27.40 17.38
C LEU A 881 -16.73 27.94 17.83
N LEU A 882 -15.77 27.04 18.15
CA LEU A 882 -14.44 27.40 18.65
C LEU A 882 -13.34 26.53 18.01
N GLY A 883 -12.15 27.10 17.82
CA GLY A 883 -10.94 26.35 17.46
C GLY A 883 -10.42 25.57 18.66
N LEU A 884 -9.97 26.29 19.71
CA LEU A 884 -9.44 25.73 20.95
C LEU A 884 -10.17 26.31 22.17
N GLN A 885 -10.59 25.44 23.09
CA GLN A 885 -11.13 25.78 24.41
C GLN A 885 -10.24 25.21 25.52
N ILE A 886 -9.86 26.04 26.50
CA ILE A 886 -9.10 25.62 27.69
C ILE A 886 -9.93 25.96 28.93
N GLU A 887 -10.34 24.95 29.69
CA GLU A 887 -11.28 25.05 30.81
C GLU A 887 -10.64 24.55 32.12
N SER A 888 -10.57 25.41 33.13
CA SER A 888 -9.95 25.09 34.43
C SER A 888 -8.50 24.57 34.35
N GLY A 889 -7.77 24.90 33.28
CA GLY A 889 -6.38 24.49 33.07
C GLY A 889 -5.39 25.24 33.97
N VAL A 890 -4.20 24.66 34.16
CA VAL A 890 -3.08 25.28 34.89
C VAL A 890 -1.75 24.93 34.23
N GLN A 891 -0.75 25.80 34.33
CA GLN A 891 0.61 25.58 33.81
C GLN A 891 0.60 25.14 32.33
N TYR A 892 0.28 26.08 31.44
CA TYR A 892 0.12 25.84 30.00
C TYR A 892 1.02 26.75 29.17
N GLU A 893 1.64 26.20 28.13
CA GLU A 893 2.14 26.96 26.99
C GLU A 893 1.16 26.80 25.81
N VAL A 894 0.53 27.89 25.36
CA VAL A 894 -0.29 27.94 24.15
C VAL A 894 0.44 28.81 23.13
N SER A 895 1.21 28.19 22.23
CA SER A 895 2.11 28.95 21.35
C SER A 895 2.06 28.58 19.88
N HIS A 896 2.35 29.54 18.99
CA HIS A 896 2.50 29.32 17.55
C HIS A 896 1.28 28.70 16.81
N ASN A 897 0.10 28.65 17.43
CA ASN A 897 -1.10 28.05 16.82
C ASN A 897 -1.75 29.01 15.82
N LEU A 898 -2.40 28.45 14.79
CA LEU A 898 -3.13 29.18 13.75
C LEU A 898 -4.64 28.93 13.88
N PHE A 899 -5.43 29.99 13.99
CA PHE A 899 -6.90 29.93 14.11
C PHE A 899 -7.55 30.64 12.93
N THR A 900 -8.22 29.90 12.03
CA THR A 900 -8.78 30.48 10.78
C THR A 900 -10.25 30.11 10.54
N ASN A 901 -11.10 31.08 10.20
CA ASN A 901 -12.52 30.88 9.82
C ASN A 901 -13.41 30.14 10.87
N ASN A 902 -13.09 30.19 12.16
CA ASN A 902 -13.88 29.50 13.20
C ASN A 902 -15.09 30.34 13.67
N GLY A 903 -16.08 29.69 14.29
CA GLY A 903 -17.26 30.32 14.91
C GLY A 903 -18.46 30.60 13.99
N TYR A 904 -18.44 30.09 12.76
CA TYR A 904 -19.25 30.60 11.64
C TYR A 904 -20.74 30.17 11.60
N SER A 905 -21.18 29.15 12.35
CA SER A 905 -22.51 28.53 12.09
C SER A 905 -23.67 29.17 12.85
N GLU A 906 -23.43 29.64 14.07
CA GLU A 906 -24.48 30.01 15.01
C GLU A 906 -24.84 31.50 14.87
N LYS A 907 -25.74 31.79 13.91
CA LYS A 907 -26.08 33.17 13.50
C LYS A 907 -27.00 33.94 14.46
N ASP A 908 -27.24 33.44 15.67
CA ASP A 908 -28.04 34.14 16.69
C ASP A 908 -27.22 35.30 17.30
N PRO A 909 -27.65 36.57 17.15
CA PRO A 909 -26.99 37.74 17.72
C PRO A 909 -27.34 37.98 19.20
N THR A 910 -28.24 37.18 19.78
CA THR A 910 -28.62 37.23 21.20
C THR A 910 -27.91 36.18 22.06
N SER A 911 -27.24 35.21 21.42
CA SER A 911 -26.43 34.19 22.12
C SER A 911 -25.25 34.83 22.85
N THR A 912 -25.10 34.49 24.13
CA THR A 912 -23.96 34.89 24.98
C THR A 912 -22.79 33.93 24.90
N VAL A 913 -22.82 32.95 23.98
CA VAL A 913 -21.77 31.94 23.81
C VAL A 913 -20.54 32.57 23.14
N ILE A 914 -19.36 32.34 23.71
CA ILE A 914 -18.09 32.81 23.16
C ILE A 914 -17.71 31.95 21.95
N ARG A 915 -17.31 32.59 20.85
CA ARG A 915 -17.00 31.95 19.56
C ARG A 915 -15.71 32.51 18.95
N GLY A 916 -15.12 31.74 18.06
CA GLY A 916 -13.98 32.14 17.22
C GLY A 916 -12.75 31.24 17.37
N GLY A 917 -11.55 31.81 17.47
CA GLY A 917 -10.31 31.04 17.46
C GLY A 917 -9.99 30.35 18.78
N LEU A 918 -9.40 31.07 19.72
CA LEU A 918 -9.03 30.60 21.06
C LEU A 918 -9.99 31.13 22.13
N PHE A 919 -10.38 30.27 23.08
CA PHE A 919 -10.99 30.66 24.35
C PHE A 919 -10.29 30.00 25.54
N VAL A 920 -9.90 30.80 26.54
CA VAL A 920 -9.32 30.34 27.80
C VAL A 920 -10.18 30.81 28.98
N ASN A 921 -10.64 29.86 29.79
CA ASN A 921 -11.41 30.01 31.02
C ASN A 921 -10.63 29.33 32.17
N GLY A 922 -9.72 30.07 32.81
CA GLY A 922 -8.80 29.55 33.82
C GLY A 922 -9.08 30.10 35.23
N PRO A 923 -8.59 29.44 36.30
CA PRO A 923 -8.50 30.10 37.59
C PRO A 923 -7.53 31.28 37.51
N VAL A 924 -7.82 32.39 38.21
CA VAL A 924 -6.92 33.56 38.25
C VAL A 924 -5.54 33.14 38.79
N ASN A 925 -4.48 33.50 38.07
CA ASN A 925 -3.09 33.01 38.26
C ASN A 925 -2.86 31.52 37.92
N SER A 926 -3.61 30.98 36.97
CA SER A 926 -3.44 29.63 36.36
C SER A 926 -2.01 29.30 35.91
N GLY A 927 -1.25 30.31 35.46
CA GLY A 927 0.00 30.13 34.73
C GLY A 927 -0.21 29.53 33.34
N ILE A 928 -1.32 29.88 32.68
CA ILE A 928 -1.50 29.69 31.24
C ILE A 928 -0.81 30.87 30.54
N GLU A 929 0.20 30.61 29.71
CA GLU A 929 0.85 31.59 28.85
C GLU A 929 0.35 31.45 27.40
N VAL A 930 0.04 32.57 26.76
CA VAL A 930 -0.38 32.62 25.35
C VAL A 930 0.59 33.50 24.56
N SER A 931 1.33 32.93 23.59
CA SER A 931 2.37 33.67 22.85
C SER A 931 2.55 33.23 21.40
N ASN A 932 2.89 34.17 20.51
CA ASN A 932 3.20 33.92 19.09
C ASN A 932 2.08 33.23 18.26
N ASN A 933 0.83 33.24 18.72
CA ASN A 933 -0.31 32.67 17.98
C ASN A 933 -0.84 33.63 16.91
N ARG A 934 -1.58 33.11 15.92
CA ARG A 934 -2.17 33.89 14.83
C ARG A 934 -3.64 33.57 14.63
N SER A 935 -4.50 34.58 14.62
CA SER A 935 -5.92 34.45 14.27
C SER A 935 -6.29 35.22 13.00
N GLN A 936 -7.15 34.63 12.19
CA GLN A 936 -7.63 35.21 10.93
C GLN A 936 -9.09 34.85 10.61
N ASP A 937 -9.89 35.83 10.23
CA ASP A 937 -11.28 35.66 9.75
C ASP A 937 -12.24 34.91 10.72
N ASN A 938 -11.96 34.89 12.03
CA ASN A 938 -12.82 34.22 12.99
C ASN A 938 -14.04 35.08 13.36
N TYR A 939 -15.20 34.42 13.47
CA TYR A 939 -16.46 35.04 13.89
C TYR A 939 -16.53 35.07 15.42
N GLY A 940 -16.71 36.27 16.00
CA GLY A 940 -16.42 36.52 17.41
C GLY A 940 -14.96 36.93 17.65
N TYR A 941 -14.30 36.32 18.63
CA TYR A 941 -12.91 36.65 18.98
C TYR A 941 -11.91 35.88 18.13
N GLY A 942 -10.80 36.54 17.76
CA GLY A 942 -9.61 35.84 17.31
C GLY A 942 -9.03 35.00 18.45
N MET A 943 -8.78 35.64 19.59
CA MET A 943 -8.30 34.99 20.83
C MET A 943 -8.85 35.69 22.08
N SER A 944 -9.57 34.96 22.93
CA SER A 944 -10.09 35.46 24.22
C SER A 944 -9.44 34.67 25.36
N ALA A 945 -8.52 35.30 26.09
CA ALA A 945 -7.70 34.63 27.11
C ALA A 945 -7.49 35.53 28.34
N ILE A 946 -8.59 35.88 29.01
CA ILE A 946 -8.63 36.84 30.12
C ILE A 946 -7.86 36.34 31.35
N ASP A 947 -7.93 35.04 31.66
CA ASP A 947 -7.28 34.43 32.83
C ASP A 947 -5.91 33.80 32.50
N SER A 948 -5.15 34.47 31.62
CA SER A 948 -3.84 34.04 31.11
C SER A 948 -2.79 35.16 31.20
N SER A 949 -1.51 34.81 31.07
CA SER A 949 -0.42 35.78 30.86
C SER A 949 -0.05 35.87 29.38
N ASP A 950 0.01 37.09 28.85
CA ASP A 950 0.49 37.34 27.50
C ASP A 950 2.03 37.21 27.43
N GLY A 951 2.52 36.22 26.68
CA GLY A 951 3.95 36.11 26.37
C GLY A 951 4.36 36.91 25.12
N GLY A 952 3.41 37.62 24.50
CA GLY A 952 3.61 38.49 23.36
C GLY A 952 3.69 37.77 22.02
N GLY A 953 3.89 38.54 20.94
CA GLY A 953 3.99 38.02 19.58
C GLY A 953 2.67 37.59 18.93
N ASN A 954 1.56 37.61 19.66
CA ASN A 954 0.24 37.24 19.16
C ASN A 954 -0.24 38.22 18.05
N THR A 955 -0.96 37.70 17.06
CA THR A 955 -1.46 38.44 15.87
C THR A 955 -2.92 38.13 15.60
N SER A 956 -3.70 39.14 15.20
CA SER A 956 -5.12 39.01 14.85
C SER A 956 -5.45 39.85 13.61
N SER A 957 -6.14 39.25 12.64
CA SER A 957 -6.46 39.89 11.37
C SER A 957 -7.89 39.57 10.93
N ARG A 958 -8.69 40.61 10.62
CA ARG A 958 -10.10 40.48 10.17
C ARG A 958 -11.08 39.76 11.13
N ASP A 959 -10.63 39.29 12.30
CA ASP A 959 -11.48 38.76 13.37
C ASP A 959 -12.45 39.84 13.90
N GLN A 960 -13.71 39.48 14.19
CA GLN A 960 -14.77 40.46 14.49
C GLN A 960 -14.52 41.27 15.78
N LEU A 961 -14.02 40.62 16.82
CA LEU A 961 -13.78 41.21 18.15
C LEU A 961 -12.29 41.31 18.50
N GLY A 962 -11.39 40.92 17.60
CA GLY A 962 -9.94 40.91 17.84
C GLY A 962 -9.54 40.00 18.99
N CYS A 963 -8.67 40.50 19.88
CA CYS A 963 -8.22 39.77 21.07
C CYS A 963 -8.73 40.39 22.37
N ALA A 964 -8.90 39.57 23.40
CA ALA A 964 -9.24 39.97 24.76
C ALA A 964 -8.35 39.25 25.78
N GLY A 965 -7.93 39.95 26.84
CA GLY A 965 -7.01 39.44 27.87
C GLY A 965 -5.52 39.55 27.52
N ILE A 966 -5.18 39.51 26.22
CA ILE A 966 -3.81 39.56 25.69
C ILE A 966 -3.67 40.65 24.62
N GLU A 967 -2.45 41.17 24.40
CA GLU A 967 -2.16 42.06 23.29
C GLU A 967 -1.98 41.29 21.99
N CYS A 968 -2.63 41.76 20.93
CA CYS A 968 -2.45 41.24 19.58
C CYS A 968 -2.08 42.37 18.63
N LYS A 969 -1.03 42.16 17.83
CA LYS A 969 -0.75 43.03 16.69
C LYS A 969 -1.83 42.82 15.63
N LYS A 970 -2.38 43.93 15.12
CA LYS A 970 -3.34 43.91 14.03
C LYS A 970 -2.60 43.88 12.70
N GLU A 971 -2.82 42.80 11.93
CA GLU A 971 -2.36 42.66 10.54
C GLU A 971 -3.51 42.99 9.56
#